data_AF-A0A941F9U0-F1
#
_entry.id   AF-A0A941F9U0-F1
#
_cell.length_a   1.000
_cell.length_b   1.000
_cell.length_c   1.000
_cell.angle_alpha   90.00
_cell.angle_beta   90.00
_cell.angle_gamma   90.00
#
_symmetry.space_group_name_H-M   'P 1'
#
loop_
_entity.id
_entity.type
_entity.pdbx_description
1 polymer ?
#
loop_
_entity_poly.entity_id
_entity_poly.type
_entity_poly.pdbx_seq_one_letter_code
_entity_poly.pdbx_strand_id
1 'polypeptide(L)'
;MKISVKEGKQLNEYLVLTYRLLLIMAFYSAFRILFYLFNTELFPNITFNGFLTIMKGGLLFDLSAMLYLNGLYALLFLLPLPFKFHKSYQIFLKTLFVLFNSIGLALNSIDLIYYRFILKRTTYNVINILENETNMTKLWGQFIIDYWYVAIIFIASVFLLAKSYSFIKPRAIKFSNRWFYPALSVVALTIFTGFSIVGMRGGYRHSTRPINMANAGKYVNTPDEMAIVLNTPFCMIRTWGKKSFTAYDYFETEEELNEAFNPLVLTDSIADKPKKNIVIFILESFNKEFLGSFNPELDNGNYKGYTPFLDSLAQHALIFPNTYANGRKSIDAMPSILASIPALVLPYVVSEYSSNHINGLPFLLKKDGYNSAFFHGAPNGSMGFDSFANVANFDAYKGMTEFNNDDEFDGMWGIWDEPFFQFFANEMNKMQEPFMTSVFSLSSHHPFKVPDQYTDAFPKGTLPVHQGIGYTDYALRKFFESAKQMPWYSNTLFVITADHSTQAHYDISQTSVNKFQIPLILYSPGDSTLRGVNNELAQQIDIMPTLLNYIGFNKEPYIAFGKDLLHPENDRFAINYTNNSYQMVHGDYVLHYDGENLISAFNIAEDPYLKHNLKNTESGYKNSLPLLKGIIQQYNNRMIEDRLVVE
;
A
#
# COMPACT_ATOMS: atom_id res chain seq x y z
N MET A 1 -45.03 -21.28 -42.95
CA MET A 1 -45.05 -20.27 -41.87
C MET A 1 -43.62 -19.74 -41.71
N LYS A 2 -43.28 -18.60 -42.36
CA LYS A 2 -41.95 -17.98 -42.26
C LYS A 2 -41.85 -17.32 -40.89
N ILE A 3 -41.02 -17.86 -40.00
CA ILE A 3 -40.67 -17.22 -38.74
C ILE A 3 -39.87 -15.97 -39.09
N SER A 4 -40.54 -14.82 -39.05
CA SER A 4 -39.90 -13.51 -39.14
C SER A 4 -38.97 -13.35 -37.94
N VAL A 5 -37.68 -13.56 -38.15
CA VAL A 5 -36.63 -13.16 -37.19
C VAL A 5 -36.75 -11.64 -37.05
N LYS A 6 -37.31 -11.17 -35.94
CA LYS A 6 -37.35 -9.74 -35.57
C LYS A 6 -35.96 -9.15 -35.79
N GLU A 7 -35.82 -8.24 -36.74
CA GLU A 7 -34.58 -7.49 -36.92
C GLU A 7 -34.25 -6.75 -35.62
N GLY A 8 -33.05 -7.01 -35.07
CA GLY A 8 -32.60 -6.41 -33.82
C GLY A 8 -32.69 -4.88 -33.84
N LYS A 9 -32.97 -4.27 -32.69
CA LYS A 9 -33.13 -2.81 -32.54
C LYS A 9 -31.87 -2.10 -33.02
N GLN A 10 -32.01 -1.11 -33.90
CA GLN A 10 -30.87 -0.33 -34.39
C GLN A 10 -30.75 0.97 -33.60
N LEU A 11 -29.55 1.29 -33.11
CA LEU A 11 -29.25 2.55 -32.41
C LEU A 11 -27.98 3.17 -32.98
N ASN A 12 -27.71 4.43 -32.62
CA ASN A 12 -26.43 5.05 -32.95
C ASN A 12 -25.27 4.28 -32.27
N GLU A 13 -24.09 4.32 -32.90
CA GLU A 13 -22.93 3.55 -32.45
C GLU A 13 -22.52 3.83 -30.99
N TYR A 14 -22.61 5.07 -30.53
CA TYR A 14 -22.21 5.44 -29.16
C TYR A 14 -23.12 4.79 -28.11
N LEU A 15 -24.45 4.79 -28.34
CA LEU A 15 -25.40 4.06 -27.48
C LEU A 15 -25.19 2.55 -27.54
N VAL A 16 -24.81 2.01 -28.71
CA VAL A 16 -24.47 0.58 -28.84
C VAL A 16 -23.23 0.23 -28.04
N LEU A 17 -22.19 1.08 -28.07
CA LEU A 17 -20.99 0.88 -27.26
C LEU A 17 -21.34 0.93 -25.77
N THR A 18 -22.04 1.97 -25.31
CA THR A 18 -22.48 2.10 -23.91
C THR A 18 -23.27 0.88 -23.46
N TYR A 19 -24.24 0.41 -24.26
CA TYR A 19 -24.99 -0.81 -23.97
C TYR A 19 -24.07 -2.03 -23.80
N ARG A 20 -23.10 -2.22 -24.69
CA ARG A 20 -22.19 -3.37 -24.64
C ARG A 20 -21.24 -3.30 -23.43
N LEU A 21 -20.77 -2.12 -23.06
CA LEU A 21 -19.95 -1.95 -21.84
C LEU A 21 -20.78 -2.20 -20.57
N LEU A 22 -22.01 -1.66 -20.50
CA LEU A 22 -22.94 -1.91 -19.39
C LEU A 22 -23.34 -3.39 -19.29
N LEU A 23 -23.44 -4.09 -20.43
CA LEU A 23 -23.68 -5.52 -20.45
C LEU A 23 -22.56 -6.27 -19.71
N ILE A 24 -21.29 -5.96 -19.96
CA ILE A 24 -20.17 -6.57 -19.23
C ILE A 24 -20.19 -6.24 -17.74
N MET A 25 -20.49 -4.98 -17.39
CA MET A 25 -20.64 -4.59 -15.98
C MET A 25 -21.70 -5.43 -15.26
N ALA A 26 -22.83 -5.70 -15.92
CA ALA A 26 -23.88 -6.55 -15.37
C ALA A 26 -23.43 -8.00 -15.18
N PHE A 27 -22.66 -8.55 -16.13
CA PHE A 27 -22.06 -9.87 -15.98
C PHE A 27 -21.08 -9.92 -14.80
N TYR A 28 -20.18 -8.95 -14.66
CA TYR A 28 -19.24 -8.93 -13.53
C TYR A 28 -19.95 -8.77 -12.18
N SER A 29 -20.98 -7.93 -12.11
CA SER A 29 -21.82 -7.83 -10.90
C SER A 29 -22.53 -9.14 -10.59
N ALA A 30 -23.05 -9.85 -11.59
CA ALA A 30 -23.64 -11.17 -11.40
C ALA A 30 -22.61 -12.20 -10.93
N PHE A 31 -21.39 -12.18 -11.49
CA PHE A 31 -20.30 -13.05 -11.06
C PHE A 31 -19.81 -12.74 -9.65
N ARG A 32 -19.84 -11.48 -9.20
CA ARG A 32 -19.57 -11.12 -7.80
C ARG A 32 -20.61 -11.72 -6.87
N ILE A 33 -21.89 -11.62 -7.23
CA ILE A 33 -22.98 -12.22 -6.44
C ILE A 33 -22.80 -13.74 -6.42
N LEU A 34 -22.55 -14.38 -7.56
CA LEU A 34 -22.27 -15.82 -7.62
C LEU A 34 -21.06 -16.19 -6.77
N PHE A 35 -19.97 -15.44 -6.84
CA PHE A 35 -18.78 -15.68 -6.04
C PHE A 35 -19.10 -15.68 -4.55
N TYR A 36 -19.85 -14.67 -4.07
CA TYR A 36 -20.30 -14.63 -2.68
C TYR A 36 -21.16 -15.85 -2.36
N LEU A 37 -22.16 -16.18 -3.20
CA LEU A 37 -23.06 -17.32 -2.98
C LEU A 37 -22.33 -18.67 -2.94
N PHE A 38 -21.29 -18.84 -3.74
CA PHE A 38 -20.49 -20.08 -3.76
C PHE A 38 -19.57 -20.22 -2.54
N ASN A 39 -19.29 -19.12 -1.84
CA ASN A 39 -18.29 -19.03 -0.78
C ASN A 39 -18.86 -18.40 0.50
N THR A 40 -20.18 -18.41 0.72
CA THR A 40 -20.83 -17.72 1.85
C THR A 40 -20.29 -18.17 3.20
N GLU A 41 -19.93 -19.45 3.32
CA GLU A 41 -19.37 -20.02 4.55
C GLU A 41 -18.02 -19.39 4.95
N LEU A 42 -17.29 -18.84 3.97
CA LEU A 42 -16.02 -18.13 4.21
C LEU A 42 -16.22 -16.67 4.65
N PHE A 43 -17.46 -16.15 4.61
CA PHE A 43 -17.78 -14.75 4.91
C PHE A 43 -18.96 -14.63 5.89
N PRO A 44 -18.89 -15.21 7.09
CA PRO A 44 -20.03 -15.33 8.00
C PRO A 44 -20.54 -13.99 8.56
N ASN A 45 -19.69 -12.95 8.56
CA ASN A 45 -19.96 -11.67 9.23
C ASN A 45 -20.53 -10.57 8.32
N ILE A 46 -20.78 -10.87 7.04
CA ILE A 46 -21.28 -9.87 6.09
C ILE A 46 -22.77 -9.57 6.34
N THR A 47 -23.04 -8.35 6.80
CA THR A 47 -24.41 -7.82 6.89
C THR A 47 -24.94 -7.42 5.51
N PHE A 48 -26.27 -7.31 5.35
CA PHE A 48 -26.86 -6.85 4.08
C PHE A 48 -26.35 -5.46 3.65
N ASN A 49 -26.23 -4.52 4.58
CA ASN A 49 -25.68 -3.20 4.30
C ASN A 49 -24.18 -3.27 3.94
N GLY A 50 -23.41 -4.12 4.63
CA GLY A 50 -22.03 -4.42 4.28
C GLY A 50 -21.90 -4.95 2.86
N PHE A 51 -22.77 -5.90 2.48
CA PHE A 51 -22.80 -6.44 1.12
C PHE A 51 -23.12 -5.36 0.06
N LEU A 52 -24.05 -4.43 0.33
CA LEU A 52 -24.31 -3.32 -0.59
C LEU A 52 -23.10 -2.39 -0.76
N THR A 53 -22.35 -2.13 0.31
CA THR A 53 -21.09 -1.37 0.26
C THR A 53 -20.03 -2.10 -0.57
N ILE A 54 -19.89 -3.41 -0.37
CA ILE A 54 -19.00 -4.27 -1.16
C ILE A 54 -19.38 -4.24 -2.65
N MET A 55 -20.67 -4.37 -2.97
CA MET A 55 -21.17 -4.29 -4.36
C MET A 55 -20.85 -2.94 -4.98
N LYS A 56 -21.03 -1.83 -4.24
CA LYS A 56 -20.69 -0.48 -4.69
C LYS A 56 -19.19 -0.32 -4.97
N GLY A 57 -18.34 -0.78 -4.06
CA GLY A 57 -16.89 -0.77 -4.25
C GLY A 57 -16.48 -1.60 -5.46
N GLY A 58 -17.10 -2.77 -5.61
CA GLY A 58 -16.83 -3.70 -6.68
C GLY A 58 -17.11 -3.17 -8.09
N LEU A 59 -18.08 -2.27 -8.26
CA LEU A 59 -18.33 -1.61 -9.55
C LEU A 59 -17.11 -0.85 -10.07
N LEU A 60 -16.25 -0.32 -9.19
CA LEU A 60 -15.02 0.38 -9.60
C LEU A 60 -14.01 -0.60 -10.21
N PHE A 61 -13.84 -1.76 -9.57
CA PHE A 61 -12.94 -2.81 -10.03
C PHE A 61 -13.46 -3.49 -11.30
N ASP A 62 -14.77 -3.66 -11.41
CA ASP A 62 -15.43 -4.17 -12.62
C ASP A 62 -15.22 -3.21 -13.79
N LEU A 63 -15.40 -1.91 -13.55
CA LEU A 63 -15.17 -0.87 -14.55
C LEU A 63 -13.72 -0.91 -15.03
N SER A 64 -12.76 -0.97 -14.11
CA SER A 64 -11.34 -1.03 -14.47
C SER A 64 -11.02 -2.28 -15.29
N ALA A 65 -11.44 -3.47 -14.87
CA ALA A 65 -11.22 -4.71 -15.61
C ALA A 65 -11.84 -4.67 -17.00
N MET A 66 -13.10 -4.21 -17.09
CA MET A 66 -13.84 -4.10 -18.34
C MET A 66 -13.12 -3.14 -19.30
N LEU A 67 -12.63 -2.00 -18.82
CA LEU A 67 -11.90 -1.03 -19.64
C LEU A 67 -10.55 -1.59 -20.14
N TYR A 68 -9.80 -2.31 -19.31
CA TYR A 68 -8.55 -2.95 -19.74
C TYR A 68 -8.79 -3.99 -20.83
N LEU A 69 -9.76 -4.89 -20.63
CA LEU A 69 -10.06 -5.96 -21.60
C LEU A 69 -10.69 -5.45 -22.89
N ASN A 70 -11.46 -4.35 -22.83
CA ASN A 70 -12.20 -3.82 -23.97
C ASN A 70 -11.54 -2.62 -24.63
N GLY A 71 -10.34 -2.20 -24.20
CA GLY A 71 -9.65 -1.03 -24.76
C GLY A 71 -9.43 -1.13 -26.28
N LEU A 72 -8.92 -2.27 -26.75
CA LEU A 72 -8.74 -2.51 -28.20
C LEU A 72 -10.07 -2.58 -28.94
N TYR A 73 -11.08 -3.27 -28.38
CA TYR A 73 -12.41 -3.34 -28.98
C TYR A 73 -13.04 -1.94 -29.11
N ALA A 74 -12.99 -1.13 -28.07
CA ALA A 74 -13.57 0.20 -28.06
C ALA A 74 -12.84 1.16 -29.03
N LEU A 75 -11.50 1.11 -29.08
CA LEU A 75 -10.71 1.84 -30.07
C LEU A 75 -11.15 1.52 -31.50
N LEU A 76 -11.22 0.23 -31.84
CA LEU A 76 -11.63 -0.25 -33.17
C LEU A 76 -13.09 0.09 -33.48
N PHE A 77 -13.96 0.03 -32.48
CA PHE A 77 -15.38 0.38 -32.61
C PHE A 77 -15.60 1.90 -32.83
N LEU A 78 -14.74 2.75 -32.25
CA LEU A 78 -14.83 4.21 -32.35
C LEU A 78 -14.03 4.80 -33.52
N LEU A 79 -13.37 3.98 -34.35
CA LEU A 79 -12.63 4.47 -35.51
C LEU A 79 -13.50 5.41 -36.39
N PRO A 80 -12.95 6.53 -36.88
CA PRO A 80 -13.67 7.53 -37.67
C PRO A 80 -13.92 7.10 -39.12
N LEU A 81 -14.04 5.79 -39.38
CA LEU A 81 -14.03 5.21 -40.72
C LEU A 81 -15.32 4.42 -40.99
N PRO A 82 -16.09 4.74 -42.06
CA PRO A 82 -17.39 4.11 -42.32
C PRO A 82 -17.36 2.59 -42.56
N PHE A 83 -16.20 2.02 -42.89
CA PHE A 83 -16.08 0.58 -43.13
C PHE A 83 -16.49 -0.25 -41.90
N LYS A 84 -16.47 0.35 -40.71
CA LYS A 84 -16.83 -0.35 -39.47
C LYS A 84 -18.26 -0.87 -39.46
N PHE A 85 -19.16 -0.32 -40.29
CA PHE A 85 -20.53 -0.82 -40.39
C PHE A 85 -20.71 -2.01 -41.34
N HIS A 86 -19.66 -2.40 -42.08
CA HIS A 86 -19.74 -3.59 -42.92
C HIS A 86 -19.95 -4.84 -42.08
N LYS A 87 -20.73 -5.79 -42.64
CA LYS A 87 -21.09 -7.04 -41.97
C LYS A 87 -19.86 -7.82 -41.50
N SER A 88 -18.81 -7.91 -42.33
CA SER A 88 -17.56 -8.59 -41.98
C SER A 88 -16.87 -7.93 -40.79
N TYR A 89 -16.79 -6.60 -40.77
CA TYR A 89 -16.18 -5.87 -39.66
C TYR A 89 -17.00 -5.98 -38.37
N GLN A 90 -18.33 -5.94 -38.45
CA GLN A 90 -19.20 -6.14 -37.29
C GLN A 90 -19.12 -7.56 -36.72
N ILE A 91 -18.91 -8.58 -37.58
CA ILE A 91 -18.62 -9.96 -37.14
C ILE A 91 -17.26 -9.99 -36.45
N PHE A 92 -16.23 -9.39 -37.04
CA PHE A 92 -14.90 -9.29 -36.42
C PHE A 92 -14.95 -8.62 -35.05
N LEU A 93 -15.60 -7.46 -34.92
CA LEU A 93 -15.79 -6.75 -33.65
C LEU A 93 -16.55 -7.61 -32.63
N LYS A 94 -17.57 -8.35 -33.07
CA LYS A 94 -18.30 -9.28 -32.19
C LYS A 94 -17.37 -10.38 -31.68
N THR A 95 -16.60 -11.00 -32.55
CA THR A 95 -15.66 -12.06 -32.19
C THR A 95 -14.63 -11.52 -31.20
N LEU A 96 -14.05 -10.35 -31.47
CA LEU A 96 -13.09 -9.69 -30.59
C LEU A 96 -13.67 -9.41 -29.19
N PHE A 97 -14.88 -8.84 -29.15
CA PHE A 97 -15.59 -8.54 -27.91
C PHE A 97 -15.90 -9.80 -27.10
N VAL A 98 -16.47 -10.83 -27.75
CA VAL A 98 -16.81 -12.09 -27.08
C VAL A 98 -15.53 -12.80 -26.61
N LEU A 99 -14.46 -12.79 -27.40
CA LEU A 99 -13.18 -13.41 -27.04
C LEU A 99 -12.60 -12.79 -25.76
N PHE A 100 -12.33 -11.49 -25.74
CA PHE A 100 -11.71 -10.86 -24.57
C PHE A 100 -12.58 -10.95 -23.31
N ASN A 101 -13.89 -10.78 -23.45
CA ASN A 101 -14.78 -10.89 -22.29
C ASN A 101 -14.98 -12.36 -21.86
N SER A 102 -14.87 -13.33 -22.77
CA SER A 102 -14.87 -14.75 -22.39
C SER A 102 -13.66 -15.11 -21.53
N ILE A 103 -12.48 -14.52 -21.78
CA ILE A 103 -11.32 -14.66 -20.89
C ILE A 103 -11.66 -14.11 -19.50
N GLY A 104 -12.23 -12.90 -19.43
CA GLY A 104 -12.63 -12.31 -18.15
C GLY A 104 -13.70 -13.12 -17.39
N LEU A 105 -14.67 -13.70 -18.11
CA LEU A 105 -15.69 -14.57 -17.52
C LEU A 105 -15.10 -15.91 -17.06
N ALA A 106 -14.18 -16.50 -17.84
CA ALA A 106 -13.50 -17.74 -17.46
C ALA A 106 -12.72 -17.57 -16.16
N LEU A 107 -11.97 -16.48 -16.03
CA LEU A 107 -11.21 -16.17 -14.81
C LEU A 107 -12.13 -16.05 -13.58
N ASN A 108 -13.25 -15.33 -13.70
CA ASN A 108 -14.22 -15.25 -12.60
C ASN A 108 -14.89 -16.60 -12.31
N SER A 109 -15.18 -17.41 -13.34
CA SER A 109 -15.75 -18.75 -13.19
C SER A 109 -14.83 -19.68 -12.41
N ILE A 110 -13.53 -19.71 -12.74
CA ILE A 110 -12.54 -20.52 -12.03
C ILE A 110 -12.51 -20.16 -10.54
N ASP A 111 -12.48 -18.86 -10.23
CA ASP A 111 -12.44 -18.36 -8.86
C ASP A 111 -13.71 -18.58 -8.05
N LEU A 112 -14.85 -18.97 -8.67
CA LEU A 112 -16.03 -19.38 -7.89
C LEU A 112 -15.71 -20.55 -6.96
N ILE A 113 -14.81 -21.43 -7.39
CA ILE A 113 -14.41 -22.62 -6.66
C ILE A 113 -12.99 -22.50 -6.16
N TYR A 114 -12.03 -22.10 -7.01
CA TYR A 114 -10.61 -22.11 -6.67
C TYR A 114 -10.27 -21.29 -5.43
N TYR A 115 -11.02 -20.20 -5.19
CA TYR A 115 -10.88 -19.36 -4.00
C TYR A 115 -10.95 -20.14 -2.69
N ARG A 116 -11.80 -21.15 -2.54
CA ARG A 116 -11.93 -21.89 -1.27
C ARG A 116 -10.70 -22.70 -0.88
N PHE A 117 -9.80 -22.94 -1.83
CA PHE A 117 -8.56 -23.69 -1.61
C PHE A 117 -7.37 -22.80 -1.27
N ILE A 118 -7.37 -21.57 -1.78
CA ILE A 118 -6.25 -20.63 -1.65
C ILE A 118 -6.59 -19.45 -0.72
N LEU A 119 -7.89 -19.21 -0.47
CA LEU A 119 -8.46 -18.10 0.29
C LEU A 119 -8.03 -16.71 -0.22
N LYS A 120 -7.58 -16.64 -1.47
CA LYS A 120 -7.17 -15.41 -2.17
C LYS A 120 -7.66 -15.43 -3.60
N ARG A 121 -7.94 -14.25 -4.15
CA ARG A 121 -8.30 -14.11 -5.59
C ARG A 121 -7.11 -14.51 -6.45
N THR A 122 -7.38 -15.19 -7.55
CA THR A 122 -6.32 -15.61 -8.46
C THR A 122 -5.59 -14.40 -9.05
N THR A 123 -4.26 -14.46 -8.99
CA THR A 123 -3.34 -13.47 -9.53
C THR A 123 -2.48 -14.10 -10.62
N TYR A 124 -1.71 -13.28 -11.32
CA TYR A 124 -0.84 -13.74 -12.41
C TYR A 124 0.15 -14.82 -11.95
N ASN A 125 0.51 -14.86 -10.66
CA ASN A 125 1.44 -15.85 -10.13
C ASN A 125 0.95 -17.29 -10.29
N VAL A 126 -0.37 -17.51 -10.41
CA VAL A 126 -0.90 -18.85 -10.70
C VAL A 126 -0.31 -19.42 -11.98
N ILE A 127 -0.03 -18.59 -13.00
CA ILE A 127 0.53 -19.05 -14.27
C ILE A 127 1.93 -19.63 -14.05
N ASN A 128 2.75 -18.97 -13.23
CA ASN A 128 4.09 -19.47 -12.89
C ASN A 128 4.04 -20.80 -12.14
N ILE A 129 3.04 -20.97 -11.25
CA ILE A 129 2.83 -22.23 -10.53
C ILE A 129 2.41 -23.33 -11.50
N LEU A 130 1.46 -23.05 -12.40
CA LEU A 130 0.95 -24.01 -13.38
C LEU A 130 1.99 -24.39 -14.44
N GLU A 131 2.88 -23.47 -14.84
CA GLU A 131 3.97 -23.75 -15.79
C GLU A 131 4.99 -24.77 -15.25
N ASN A 132 5.18 -24.81 -13.93
CA ASN A 132 6.09 -25.74 -13.27
C ASN A 132 5.44 -27.07 -12.85
N GLU A 133 4.12 -27.23 -13.05
CA GLU A 133 3.39 -28.44 -12.63
C GLU A 133 3.28 -29.47 -13.77
N THR A 134 3.74 -30.69 -13.48
CA THR A 134 3.82 -31.79 -14.45
C THR A 134 2.48 -32.50 -14.68
N ASN A 135 1.54 -32.43 -13.73
CA ASN A 135 0.26 -33.13 -13.78
C ASN A 135 -0.94 -32.26 -14.24
N MET A 136 -0.66 -31.11 -14.87
CA MET A 136 -1.67 -30.12 -15.24
C MET A 136 -2.90 -30.68 -15.96
N THR A 137 -2.72 -31.51 -16.99
CA THR A 137 -3.84 -32.03 -17.78
C THR A 137 -4.80 -32.89 -16.96
N LYS A 138 -4.29 -33.65 -15.99
CA LYS A 138 -5.12 -34.45 -15.08
C LYS A 138 -5.85 -33.56 -14.07
N LEU A 139 -5.18 -32.58 -13.48
CA LEU A 139 -5.79 -31.66 -12.50
C LEU A 139 -6.92 -30.83 -13.14
N TRP A 140 -6.69 -30.26 -14.33
CA TRP A 140 -7.73 -29.54 -15.08
C TRP A 140 -8.89 -30.45 -15.49
N GLY A 141 -8.59 -31.67 -15.95
CA GLY A 141 -9.62 -32.65 -16.31
C GLY A 141 -10.50 -33.03 -15.12
N GLN A 142 -9.88 -33.30 -13.97
CA GLN A 142 -10.58 -33.63 -12.74
C GLN A 142 -11.41 -32.45 -12.22
N PHE A 143 -10.86 -31.22 -12.26
CA PHE A 143 -11.59 -30.02 -11.86
C PHE A 143 -12.84 -29.78 -12.72
N ILE A 144 -12.77 -30.03 -14.03
CA ILE A 144 -13.95 -29.93 -14.91
C ILE A 144 -14.99 -30.99 -14.56
N ILE A 145 -14.58 -32.19 -14.18
CA ILE A 145 -15.50 -33.27 -13.78
C ILE A 145 -16.17 -32.93 -12.44
N ASP A 146 -15.38 -32.58 -11.43
CA ASP A 146 -15.86 -32.32 -10.07
C ASP A 146 -16.73 -31.05 -10.01
N TYR A 147 -16.40 -30.06 -10.84
CA TYR A 147 -17.07 -28.75 -10.88
C TYR A 147 -17.72 -28.47 -12.23
N TRP A 148 -18.31 -29.49 -12.86
CA TRP A 148 -18.95 -29.41 -14.19
C TRP A 148 -19.99 -28.27 -14.31
N TYR A 149 -20.69 -27.95 -13.23
CA TYR A 149 -21.67 -26.85 -13.20
C TYR A 149 -21.00 -25.47 -13.40
N VAL A 150 -19.74 -25.28 -13.02
CA VAL A 150 -18.98 -24.05 -13.29
C VAL A 150 -18.72 -23.90 -14.79
N ALA A 151 -18.36 -25.00 -15.46
CA ALA A 151 -18.22 -25.00 -16.92
C ALA A 151 -19.53 -24.66 -17.62
N ILE A 152 -20.68 -25.14 -17.10
CA ILE A 152 -21.99 -24.74 -17.62
C ILE A 152 -22.28 -23.26 -17.37
N ILE A 153 -22.01 -22.73 -16.17
CA ILE A 153 -22.17 -21.31 -15.88
C ILE A 153 -21.34 -20.46 -16.84
N PHE A 154 -20.09 -20.86 -17.09
CA PHE A 154 -19.20 -20.20 -18.05
C PHE A 154 -19.77 -20.23 -19.47
N ILE A 155 -20.09 -21.43 -20.00
CA ILE A 155 -20.61 -21.61 -21.37
C ILE A 155 -21.93 -20.85 -21.55
N ALA A 156 -22.84 -20.94 -20.58
CA ALA A 156 -24.10 -20.22 -20.59
C ALA A 156 -23.86 -18.70 -20.59
N SER A 157 -22.91 -18.20 -19.78
CA SER A 157 -22.56 -16.78 -19.73
C SER A 157 -22.01 -16.27 -21.06
N VAL A 158 -21.09 -17.02 -21.70
CA VAL A 158 -20.55 -16.67 -23.02
C VAL A 158 -21.64 -16.71 -24.10
N PHE A 159 -22.52 -17.70 -24.07
CA PHE A 159 -23.67 -17.78 -24.99
C PHE A 159 -24.62 -16.59 -24.82
N LEU A 160 -24.99 -16.28 -23.57
CA LEU A 160 -25.85 -15.14 -23.24
C LEU A 160 -25.20 -13.82 -23.64
N LEU A 161 -23.90 -13.66 -23.44
CA LEU A 161 -23.14 -12.49 -23.88
C LEU A 161 -23.19 -12.33 -25.41
N ALA A 162 -22.88 -13.40 -26.15
CA ALA A 162 -22.87 -13.39 -27.62
C ALA A 162 -24.26 -13.14 -28.22
N LYS A 163 -25.31 -13.67 -27.57
CA LYS A 163 -26.72 -13.43 -27.94
C LYS A 163 -27.11 -11.99 -27.65
N SER A 164 -26.84 -11.49 -26.44
CA SER A 164 -27.20 -10.13 -26.00
C SER A 164 -26.49 -9.05 -26.81
N TYR A 165 -25.21 -9.24 -27.15
CA TYR A 165 -24.47 -8.36 -28.06
C TYR A 165 -25.22 -8.12 -29.38
N SER A 166 -25.94 -9.13 -29.86
CA SER A 166 -26.62 -9.11 -31.16
C SER A 166 -28.02 -8.48 -31.12
N PHE A 167 -28.55 -8.13 -29.93
CA PHE A 167 -29.86 -7.50 -29.78
C PHE A 167 -29.91 -6.08 -30.33
N ILE A 168 -28.79 -5.34 -30.21
CA ILE A 168 -28.68 -3.96 -30.66
C ILE A 168 -27.56 -3.84 -31.68
N LYS A 169 -27.91 -3.38 -32.89
CA LYS A 169 -26.97 -3.20 -34.00
C LYS A 169 -26.62 -1.72 -34.19
N PRO A 170 -25.34 -1.39 -34.46
CA PRO A 170 -24.95 -0.01 -34.71
C PRO A 170 -25.44 0.45 -36.08
N ARG A 171 -25.94 1.67 -36.12
CA ARG A 171 -26.33 2.38 -37.35
C ARG A 171 -25.55 3.70 -37.43
N ALA A 172 -25.01 3.98 -38.62
CA ALA A 172 -24.32 5.22 -38.90
C ALA A 172 -25.25 6.42 -38.75
N ILE A 173 -24.79 7.45 -38.04
CA ILE A 173 -25.42 8.76 -38.05
C ILE A 173 -25.09 9.41 -39.39
N LYS A 174 -26.12 9.85 -40.12
CA LYS A 174 -25.96 10.55 -41.39
C LYS A 174 -25.89 12.05 -41.12
N PHE A 175 -24.81 12.69 -41.55
CA PHE A 175 -24.66 14.14 -41.55
C PHE A 175 -24.69 14.67 -42.99
N SER A 176 -25.15 15.91 -43.18
CA SER A 176 -25.13 16.58 -44.49
C SER A 176 -23.71 16.85 -44.99
N ASN A 177 -22.78 17.14 -44.07
CA ASN A 177 -21.36 17.36 -44.38
C ASN A 177 -20.52 16.12 -43.99
N ARG A 178 -19.74 15.63 -44.96
CA ARG A 178 -18.89 14.42 -44.85
C ARG A 178 -17.83 14.48 -43.74
N TRP A 179 -17.45 15.68 -43.29
CA TRP A 179 -16.43 15.87 -42.25
C TRP A 179 -16.97 15.79 -40.82
N PHE A 180 -18.29 15.93 -40.62
CA PHE A 180 -18.88 15.91 -39.28
C PHE A 180 -18.78 14.53 -38.62
N TYR A 181 -18.97 13.46 -39.38
CA TYR A 181 -18.92 12.11 -38.83
C TYR A 181 -17.53 11.73 -38.31
N PRO A 182 -16.43 11.92 -39.10
CA PRO A 182 -15.08 11.73 -38.57
C PRO A 182 -14.78 12.63 -37.38
N ALA A 183 -15.17 13.91 -37.42
CA ALA A 183 -14.93 14.84 -36.31
C ALA A 183 -15.64 14.38 -35.02
N LEU A 184 -16.90 13.98 -35.09
CA LEU A 184 -17.65 13.44 -33.94
C LEU A 184 -17.02 12.14 -33.41
N SER A 185 -16.53 11.29 -34.30
CA SER A 185 -15.86 10.03 -33.90
C SER A 185 -14.54 10.30 -33.18
N VAL A 186 -13.76 11.29 -33.63
CA VAL A 186 -12.54 11.74 -32.93
C VAL A 186 -12.89 12.30 -31.54
N VAL A 187 -13.92 13.15 -31.43
CA VAL A 187 -14.40 13.66 -30.14
C VAL A 187 -14.84 12.51 -29.22
N ALA A 188 -15.62 11.56 -29.72
CA ALA A 188 -16.05 10.40 -28.95
C ALA A 188 -14.87 9.52 -28.49
N LEU A 189 -13.85 9.35 -29.34
CA LEU A 189 -12.63 8.64 -28.99
C LEU A 189 -11.87 9.38 -27.88
N THR A 190 -11.70 10.69 -27.97
CA THR A 190 -11.06 11.50 -26.92
C THR A 190 -11.80 11.39 -25.59
N ILE A 191 -13.13 11.49 -25.61
CA ILE A 191 -13.97 11.33 -24.41
C ILE A 191 -13.82 9.92 -23.84
N PHE A 192 -13.86 8.89 -24.68
CA PHE A 192 -13.71 7.50 -24.25
C PHE A 192 -12.33 7.22 -23.68
N THR A 193 -11.26 7.77 -24.27
CA THR A 193 -9.89 7.68 -23.74
C THR A 193 -9.80 8.35 -22.37
N GLY A 194 -10.34 9.56 -22.22
CA GLY A 194 -10.40 10.25 -20.93
C GLY A 194 -11.17 9.43 -19.88
N PHE A 195 -12.35 8.92 -20.22
CA PHE A 195 -13.14 8.03 -19.37
C PHE A 195 -12.39 6.76 -18.99
N SER A 196 -11.67 6.15 -19.95
CA SER A 196 -10.89 4.93 -19.71
C SER A 196 -9.76 5.18 -18.71
N ILE A 197 -9.03 6.29 -18.87
CA ILE A 197 -7.97 6.69 -17.94
C ILE A 197 -8.55 6.90 -16.53
N VAL A 198 -9.67 7.62 -16.41
CA VAL A 198 -10.34 7.87 -15.12
C VAL A 198 -10.85 6.57 -14.49
N GLY A 199 -11.50 5.70 -15.28
CA GLY A 199 -12.04 4.43 -14.80
C GLY A 199 -10.94 3.44 -14.37
N MET A 200 -9.84 3.36 -15.12
CA MET A 200 -8.65 2.55 -14.75
C MET A 200 -7.91 3.10 -13.52
N ARG A 201 -8.09 4.40 -13.22
CA ARG A 201 -7.60 5.04 -11.99
C ARG A 201 -8.54 4.89 -10.79
N GLY A 202 -9.76 4.41 -11.00
CA GLY A 202 -10.76 4.28 -9.94
C GLY A 202 -11.44 5.59 -9.55
N GLY A 203 -11.24 6.67 -10.33
CA GLY A 203 -11.83 7.98 -10.06
C GLY A 203 -11.08 9.16 -10.68
N TYR A 204 -11.70 10.34 -10.63
CA TYR A 204 -11.15 11.59 -11.17
C TYR A 204 -10.27 12.35 -10.16
N ARG A 205 -10.46 12.12 -8.86
CA ARG A 205 -9.79 12.88 -7.80
C ARG A 205 -8.34 12.45 -7.64
N HIS A 206 -7.42 13.39 -7.88
CA HIS A 206 -6.03 13.58 -7.38
C HIS A 206 -5.07 12.39 -7.21
N SER A 207 -5.49 11.15 -7.49
CA SER A 207 -4.61 9.99 -7.55
C SER A 207 -3.91 9.98 -8.90
N THR A 208 -2.59 10.10 -8.86
CA THR A 208 -1.73 9.96 -10.04
C THR A 208 -1.56 8.50 -10.46
N ARG A 209 -2.03 7.53 -9.66
CA ARG A 209 -1.79 6.10 -9.84
C ARG A 209 -3.07 5.32 -10.20
N PRO A 210 -2.97 4.27 -11.05
CA PRO A 210 -4.07 3.34 -11.27
C PRO A 210 -4.52 2.67 -9.96
N ILE A 211 -5.82 2.39 -9.83
CA ILE A 211 -6.37 1.67 -8.67
C ILE A 211 -5.66 0.31 -8.50
N ASN A 212 -5.43 -0.11 -7.26
CA ASN A 212 -4.75 -1.35 -6.90
C ASN A 212 -5.66 -2.25 -6.06
N MET A 213 -5.19 -3.47 -5.72
CA MET A 213 -5.99 -4.42 -4.94
C MET A 213 -6.28 -3.94 -3.52
N ALA A 214 -5.30 -3.30 -2.84
CA ALA A 214 -5.49 -2.76 -1.50
C ALA A 214 -6.61 -1.72 -1.41
N ASN A 215 -6.90 -0.99 -2.49
CA ASN A 215 -8.03 -0.05 -2.53
C ASN A 215 -9.40 -0.72 -2.27
N ALA A 216 -9.51 -2.04 -2.41
CA ALA A 216 -10.70 -2.78 -2.01
C ALA A 216 -10.94 -2.71 -0.49
N GLY A 217 -9.88 -2.55 0.29
CA GLY A 217 -9.90 -2.38 1.74
C GLY A 217 -10.80 -1.24 2.21
N LYS A 218 -11.09 -0.24 1.36
CA LYS A 218 -12.01 0.87 1.68
C LYS A 218 -13.48 0.45 1.84
N TYR A 219 -13.88 -0.69 1.28
CA TYR A 219 -15.29 -1.09 1.14
C TYR A 219 -15.68 -2.27 2.03
N VAL A 220 -14.84 -2.60 2.99
CA VAL A 220 -14.94 -3.83 3.79
C VAL A 220 -14.74 -3.55 5.27
N ASN A 221 -15.21 -4.44 6.13
CA ASN A 221 -14.94 -4.39 7.57
C ASN A 221 -13.73 -5.23 7.94
N THR A 222 -13.49 -6.32 7.20
CA THR A 222 -12.36 -7.22 7.41
C THR A 222 -11.62 -7.50 6.10
N PRO A 223 -10.31 -7.80 6.14
CA PRO A 223 -9.50 -7.97 4.92
C PRO A 223 -9.98 -9.10 3.98
N ASP A 224 -10.55 -10.18 4.53
CA ASP A 224 -11.08 -11.30 3.76
C ASP A 224 -12.21 -10.88 2.79
N GLU A 225 -13.09 -9.97 3.21
CA GLU A 225 -14.19 -9.45 2.39
C GLU A 225 -13.69 -8.74 1.11
N MET A 226 -12.41 -8.31 1.06
CA MET A 226 -11.81 -7.67 -0.12
C MET A 226 -11.90 -8.59 -1.35
N ALA A 227 -11.87 -9.92 -1.13
CA ALA A 227 -12.03 -10.88 -2.20
C ALA A 227 -13.37 -10.73 -2.94
N ILE A 228 -14.44 -10.30 -2.28
CA ILE A 228 -15.74 -10.10 -2.93
C ILE A 228 -15.76 -8.78 -3.71
N VAL A 229 -15.12 -7.73 -3.19
CA VAL A 229 -14.99 -6.44 -3.90
C VAL A 229 -14.24 -6.63 -5.22
N LEU A 230 -13.12 -7.36 -5.16
CA LEU A 230 -12.25 -7.63 -6.31
C LEU A 230 -12.89 -8.61 -7.31
N ASN A 231 -12.51 -8.48 -8.58
CA ASN A 231 -12.76 -9.49 -9.61
C ASN A 231 -11.44 -10.04 -10.14
N THR A 232 -11.44 -11.31 -10.53
CA THR A 232 -10.22 -12.03 -10.94
C THR A 232 -9.53 -11.42 -12.16
N PRO A 233 -10.24 -10.96 -13.21
CA PRO A 233 -9.60 -10.28 -14.34
C PRO A 233 -8.80 -9.04 -13.92
N PHE A 234 -9.33 -8.24 -13.00
CA PHE A 234 -8.60 -7.11 -12.43
C PHE A 234 -7.33 -7.57 -11.70
N CYS A 235 -7.43 -8.56 -10.82
CA CYS A 235 -6.29 -9.08 -10.06
C CYS A 235 -5.17 -9.57 -11.00
N MET A 236 -5.53 -10.36 -12.01
CA MET A 236 -4.59 -10.86 -13.04
C MET A 236 -3.89 -9.71 -13.78
N ILE A 237 -4.64 -8.72 -14.26
CA ILE A 237 -4.07 -7.57 -14.99
C ILE A 237 -3.16 -6.73 -14.10
N ARG A 238 -3.53 -6.53 -12.83
CA ARG A 238 -2.77 -5.69 -11.90
C ARG A 238 -1.54 -6.37 -11.32
N THR A 239 -1.42 -7.68 -11.45
CA THR A 239 -0.27 -8.47 -11.02
C THR A 239 0.60 -8.95 -12.18
N TRP A 240 0.14 -8.82 -13.43
CA TRP A 240 0.92 -9.14 -14.63
C TRP A 240 2.28 -8.42 -14.63
N GLY A 241 3.35 -9.20 -14.76
CA GLY A 241 4.72 -8.68 -14.88
C GLY A 241 5.26 -8.01 -13.62
N LYS A 242 4.56 -8.12 -12.48
CA LYS A 242 5.10 -7.75 -11.18
C LYS A 242 5.91 -8.90 -10.60
N LYS A 243 6.89 -8.57 -9.77
CA LYS A 243 7.53 -9.55 -8.88
C LYS A 243 6.50 -10.15 -7.94
N SER A 244 6.75 -11.36 -7.49
CA SER A 244 5.99 -12.04 -6.43
C SER A 244 6.95 -12.41 -5.29
N PHE A 245 6.39 -12.86 -4.18
CA PHE A 245 7.15 -13.37 -3.05
C PHE A 245 7.54 -14.82 -3.35
N THR A 246 8.76 -15.19 -2.98
CA THR A 246 9.27 -16.55 -3.13
C THR A 246 9.32 -17.19 -1.76
N ALA A 247 8.69 -18.36 -1.62
CA ALA A 247 8.83 -19.16 -0.41
C ALA A 247 10.27 -19.68 -0.33
N TYR A 248 10.87 -19.59 0.85
CA TYR A 248 12.22 -20.07 1.10
C TYR A 248 12.22 -21.21 2.12
N ASP A 249 13.22 -22.07 1.98
CA ASP A 249 13.46 -23.22 2.86
C ASP A 249 14.96 -23.28 3.18
N TYR A 250 15.46 -22.26 3.89
CA TYR A 250 16.87 -22.13 4.27
C TYR A 250 17.24 -22.97 5.50
N PHE A 251 16.26 -23.32 6.32
CA PHE A 251 16.41 -24.06 7.58
C PHE A 251 15.56 -25.33 7.52
N GLU A 252 16.10 -26.46 7.98
CA GLU A 252 15.43 -27.77 7.83
C GLU A 252 14.24 -27.91 8.79
N THR A 253 14.27 -27.19 9.92
CA THR A 253 13.23 -27.26 10.96
C THR A 253 12.72 -25.88 11.34
N GLU A 254 11.48 -25.83 11.84
CA GLU A 254 10.89 -24.59 12.38
C GLU A 254 11.59 -24.13 13.67
N GLU A 255 12.18 -25.06 14.44
CA GLU A 255 12.99 -24.75 15.61
C GLU A 255 14.25 -23.96 15.23
N GLU A 256 15.03 -24.43 14.26
CA GLU A 256 16.20 -23.72 13.73
C GLU A 256 15.83 -22.37 13.13
N LEU A 257 14.71 -22.29 12.39
CA LEU A 257 14.21 -21.03 11.85
C LEU A 257 13.88 -20.03 12.95
N ASN A 258 13.22 -20.47 14.01
CA ASN A 258 12.83 -19.61 15.14
C ASN A 258 14.05 -19.21 15.99
N GLU A 259 15.06 -20.08 16.13
CA GLU A 259 16.34 -19.72 16.74
C GLU A 259 17.08 -18.65 15.93
N ALA A 260 17.07 -18.75 14.60
CA ALA A 260 17.66 -17.73 13.73
C ALA A 260 16.88 -16.41 13.74
N PHE A 261 15.54 -16.49 13.69
CA PHE A 261 14.66 -15.34 13.81
C PHE A 261 13.22 -15.78 14.11
N ASN A 262 12.68 -15.34 15.25
CA ASN A 262 11.27 -15.52 15.60
C ASN A 262 10.55 -14.17 15.68
N PRO A 263 9.54 -13.90 14.82
CA PRO A 263 8.76 -12.67 14.88
C PRO A 263 7.62 -12.74 15.92
N LEU A 264 7.38 -13.87 16.57
CA LEU A 264 6.37 -13.99 17.63
C LEU A 264 6.84 -13.28 18.90
N VAL A 265 6.05 -12.31 19.37
CA VAL A 265 6.25 -11.62 20.64
C VAL A 265 5.21 -12.11 21.65
N LEU A 266 5.68 -12.68 22.75
CA LEU A 266 4.85 -13.11 23.89
C LEU A 266 4.68 -11.94 24.87
N THR A 267 3.46 -11.74 25.35
CA THR A 267 3.11 -10.59 26.19
C THR A 267 3.08 -10.86 27.70
N ASP A 268 3.12 -12.13 28.12
CA ASP A 268 2.96 -12.52 29.53
C ASP A 268 4.11 -12.04 30.44
N SER A 269 5.23 -11.62 29.85
CA SER A 269 6.38 -11.04 30.54
C SER A 269 6.33 -9.52 30.70
N ILE A 270 5.32 -8.85 30.13
CA ILE A 270 5.21 -7.40 30.09
C ILE A 270 4.40 -6.91 31.31
N ALA A 271 5.05 -6.10 32.16
CA ALA A 271 4.39 -5.48 33.30
C ALA A 271 3.30 -4.50 32.86
N ASP A 272 2.15 -4.53 33.54
CA ASP A 272 1.07 -3.56 33.32
C ASP A 272 1.54 -2.15 33.74
N LYS A 273 1.34 -1.17 32.86
CA LYS A 273 1.80 0.21 33.05
C LYS A 273 0.63 1.18 32.88
N PRO A 274 0.70 2.39 33.47
CA PRO A 274 -0.31 3.41 33.23
C PRO A 274 -0.46 3.71 31.73
N LYS A 275 -1.69 3.69 31.24
CA LYS A 275 -1.99 3.95 29.83
C LYS A 275 -1.61 5.38 29.45
N LYS A 276 -0.94 5.52 28.30
CA LYS A 276 -0.58 6.81 27.71
C LYS A 276 -1.25 6.95 26.35
N ASN A 277 -1.56 8.17 25.95
CA ASN A 277 -1.89 8.42 24.56
C ASN A 277 -0.63 8.22 23.69
N ILE A 278 -0.84 7.79 22.44
CA ILE A 278 0.22 7.62 21.46
C ILE A 278 -0.07 8.54 20.28
N VAL A 279 0.92 9.35 19.91
CA VAL A 279 0.83 10.27 18.76
C VAL A 279 2.04 10.06 17.86
N ILE A 280 1.81 9.55 16.65
CA ILE A 280 2.87 9.22 15.69
C ILE A 280 2.86 10.21 14.52
N PHE A 281 3.94 11.00 14.40
CA PHE A 281 4.22 11.82 13.23
C PHE A 281 5.04 11.03 12.22
N ILE A 282 4.50 10.85 11.03
CA ILE A 282 5.18 10.31 9.85
C ILE A 282 5.50 11.50 8.93
N LEU A 283 6.76 11.89 8.87
CA LEU A 283 7.22 13.06 8.12
C LEU A 283 7.63 12.66 6.70
N GLU A 284 7.02 13.28 5.70
CA GLU A 284 7.27 13.04 4.27
C GLU A 284 8.71 13.43 3.88
N SER A 285 9.49 12.48 3.39
CA SER A 285 10.82 12.72 2.79
C SER A 285 11.87 13.36 3.72
N PHE A 286 11.81 13.11 5.03
CA PHE A 286 12.80 13.61 6.00
C PHE A 286 14.05 12.71 6.09
N ASN A 287 15.20 13.23 5.64
CA ASN A 287 16.50 12.58 5.87
C ASN A 287 16.97 12.78 7.31
N LYS A 288 17.70 11.80 7.85
CA LYS A 288 18.55 12.01 9.04
C LYS A 288 19.44 13.25 8.88
N GLU A 289 20.02 13.43 7.68
CA GLU A 289 20.92 14.53 7.34
C GLU A 289 20.33 15.91 7.66
N PHE A 290 19.01 16.10 7.64
CA PHE A 290 18.41 17.43 7.82
C PHE A 290 18.38 17.89 9.28
N LEU A 291 18.65 17.02 10.25
CA LEU A 291 18.60 17.34 11.67
C LEU A 291 20.02 17.57 12.19
N GLY A 292 20.29 18.73 12.79
CA GLY A 292 21.61 19.03 13.36
C GLY A 292 21.96 18.09 14.53
N SER A 293 20.98 17.78 15.38
CA SER A 293 21.10 16.89 16.54
C SER A 293 21.46 15.44 16.19
N PHE A 294 21.22 15.01 14.95
CA PHE A 294 21.53 13.66 14.46
C PHE A 294 22.89 13.57 13.77
N ASN A 295 23.54 14.71 13.48
CA ASN A 295 24.79 14.76 12.74
C ASN A 295 25.78 15.78 13.36
N PRO A 296 26.11 15.65 14.66
CA PRO A 296 27.02 16.58 15.35
C PRO A 296 28.44 16.60 14.78
N GLU A 297 28.81 15.62 13.96
CA GLU A 297 30.12 15.50 13.32
C GLU A 297 30.24 16.26 12.00
N LEU A 298 29.13 16.58 11.33
CA LEU A 298 29.15 17.26 10.02
C LEU A 298 29.67 18.70 10.14
N ASP A 299 30.27 19.19 9.04
CA ASP A 299 30.90 20.51 8.92
C ASP A 299 31.87 20.84 10.08
N ASN A 300 32.67 19.85 10.50
CA ASN A 300 33.60 19.95 11.62
C ASN A 300 32.91 20.42 12.92
N GLY A 301 31.70 19.92 13.17
CA GLY A 301 30.89 20.26 14.34
C GLY A 301 30.09 21.56 14.24
N ASN A 302 30.08 22.20 13.07
CA ASN A 302 29.35 23.46 12.87
C ASN A 302 27.98 23.28 12.21
N TYR A 303 27.64 22.08 11.76
CA TYR A 303 26.37 21.81 11.09
C TYR A 303 25.18 22.08 12.02
N LYS A 304 24.16 22.76 11.48
CA LYS A 304 22.95 23.18 12.24
C LYS A 304 21.66 22.52 11.75
N GLY A 305 21.68 21.81 10.64
CA GLY A 305 20.48 21.25 10.04
C GLY A 305 19.49 22.31 9.51
N TYR A 306 18.28 21.84 9.23
CA TYR A 306 17.15 22.59 8.67
C TYR A 306 15.90 22.50 9.55
N THR A 307 16.01 21.91 10.74
CA THR A 307 14.88 21.57 11.63
C THR A 307 15.11 22.10 13.05
N PRO A 308 15.21 23.43 13.25
CA PRO A 308 15.54 24.00 14.55
C PRO A 308 14.57 23.60 15.67
N PHE A 309 13.28 23.37 15.38
CA PHE A 309 12.34 22.90 16.39
C PHE A 309 12.61 21.44 16.79
N LEU A 310 12.73 20.52 15.83
CA LEU A 310 13.06 19.12 16.15
C LEU A 310 14.42 19.00 16.86
N ASP A 311 15.41 19.81 16.49
CA ASP A 311 16.70 19.86 17.19
C ASP A 311 16.57 20.35 18.64
N SER A 312 15.64 21.28 18.90
CA SER A 312 15.32 21.69 20.29
C SER A 312 14.57 20.60 21.05
N LEU A 313 13.67 19.87 20.38
CA LEU A 313 12.88 18.78 20.97
C LEU A 313 13.78 17.60 21.34
N ALA A 314 14.77 17.29 20.51
CA ALA A 314 15.74 16.21 20.72
C ALA A 314 16.50 16.33 22.05
N GLN A 315 16.71 17.55 22.57
CA GLN A 315 17.35 17.77 23.88
C GLN A 315 16.51 17.28 25.07
N HIS A 316 15.22 17.03 24.84
CA HIS A 316 14.25 16.61 25.84
C HIS A 316 13.63 15.24 25.51
N ALA A 317 14.20 14.52 24.54
CA ALA A 317 13.68 13.28 23.98
C ALA A 317 14.78 12.22 23.90
N LEU A 318 14.39 10.96 23.69
CA LEU A 318 15.30 9.88 23.32
C LEU A 318 15.37 9.82 21.80
N ILE A 319 16.56 10.00 21.23
CA ILE A 319 16.78 9.96 19.77
C ILE A 319 17.63 8.77 19.36
N PHE A 320 17.40 8.28 18.14
CA PHE A 320 18.12 7.15 17.55
C PHE A 320 18.80 7.57 16.23
N PRO A 321 20.06 8.06 16.26
CA PRO A 321 20.73 8.56 15.06
C PRO A 321 20.97 7.53 13.96
N ASN A 322 20.97 6.23 14.30
CA ASN A 322 21.19 5.12 13.39
C ASN A 322 19.87 4.42 13.04
N THR A 323 18.86 5.21 12.66
CA THR A 323 17.55 4.70 12.24
C THR A 323 17.44 4.59 10.72
N TYR A 324 16.90 3.48 10.22
CA TYR A 324 16.72 3.21 8.81
C TYR A 324 15.25 3.02 8.42
N ALA A 325 14.85 3.60 7.30
CA ALA A 325 13.59 3.27 6.65
C ALA A 325 13.63 1.85 6.07
N ASN A 326 12.52 1.12 6.18
CA ASN A 326 12.40 -0.22 5.59
C ASN A 326 12.06 -0.16 4.09
N GLY A 327 11.82 1.04 3.54
CA GLY A 327 11.50 1.29 2.14
C GLY A 327 11.95 2.67 1.66
N ARG A 328 11.57 3.02 0.44
CA ARG A 328 11.94 4.28 -0.24
C ARG A 328 10.75 5.01 -0.86
N LYS A 329 9.54 4.60 -0.50
CA LYS A 329 8.28 5.16 -0.98
C LYS A 329 7.35 5.33 0.22
N SER A 330 6.53 6.38 0.20
CA SER A 330 5.58 6.68 1.28
C SER A 330 4.62 5.51 1.61
N ILE A 331 4.31 4.69 0.61
CA ILE A 331 3.48 3.48 0.75
C ILE A 331 4.14 2.34 1.55
N ASP A 332 5.45 2.41 1.79
CA ASP A 332 6.20 1.44 2.58
C ASP A 332 6.06 1.74 4.09
N ALA A 333 5.89 3.01 4.45
CA ALA A 333 6.01 3.49 5.82
C ALA A 333 4.87 3.05 6.74
N MET A 334 3.61 3.14 6.29
CA MET A 334 2.47 2.80 7.15
C MET A 334 2.52 1.32 7.62
N PRO A 335 2.71 0.30 6.74
CA PRO A 335 2.90 -1.07 7.20
C PRO A 335 4.10 -1.25 8.13
N SER A 336 5.23 -0.59 7.85
CA SER A 336 6.43 -0.74 8.68
C SER A 336 6.25 -0.13 10.07
N ILE A 337 5.81 1.12 10.14
CA ILE A 337 5.66 1.87 11.41
C ILE A 337 4.50 1.31 12.25
N LEU A 338 3.36 1.03 11.62
CA LEU A 338 2.11 0.75 12.33
C LEU A 338 1.84 -0.75 12.51
N ALA A 339 2.49 -1.62 11.74
CA ALA A 339 2.28 -3.07 11.82
C ALA A 339 3.57 -3.89 11.90
N SER A 340 4.75 -3.24 12.00
CA SER A 340 6.04 -3.95 12.02
C SER A 340 6.25 -4.84 10.77
N ILE A 341 5.71 -4.45 9.63
CA ILE A 341 5.82 -5.19 8.36
C ILE A 341 6.81 -4.45 7.45
N PRO A 342 8.01 -5.01 7.19
CA PRO A 342 8.97 -4.38 6.28
C PRO A 342 8.50 -4.46 4.82
N ALA A 343 9.11 -3.68 3.93
CA ALA A 343 8.86 -3.74 2.49
C ALA A 343 9.94 -4.58 1.78
N LEU A 344 10.00 -5.89 2.05
CA LEU A 344 10.93 -6.78 1.35
C LEU A 344 10.31 -7.23 0.02
N VAL A 345 11.05 -7.05 -1.10
CA VAL A 345 10.60 -7.29 -2.48
C VAL A 345 9.52 -6.35 -3.01
N LEU A 346 8.36 -6.27 -2.35
CA LEU A 346 7.25 -5.40 -2.70
C LEU A 346 6.63 -4.73 -1.46
N PRO A 347 6.10 -3.50 -1.59
CA PRO A 347 5.30 -2.89 -0.52
C PRO A 347 4.02 -3.70 -0.29
N TYR A 348 3.66 -3.93 0.98
CA TYR A 348 2.45 -4.67 1.37
C TYR A 348 1.21 -4.18 0.61
N VAL A 349 0.96 -2.87 0.62
CA VAL A 349 -0.25 -2.24 0.02
C VAL A 349 -0.35 -2.31 -1.50
N VAL A 350 0.68 -2.76 -2.23
CA VAL A 350 0.59 -2.98 -3.68
C VAL A 350 0.86 -4.42 -4.09
N SER A 351 1.12 -5.28 -3.10
CA SER A 351 1.31 -6.71 -3.28
C SER A 351 -0.01 -7.44 -3.50
N GLU A 352 0.09 -8.65 -4.03
CA GLU A 352 -1.04 -9.58 -4.11
C GLU A 352 -1.53 -10.05 -2.74
N TYR A 353 -0.74 -9.83 -1.68
CA TYR A 353 -1.03 -10.17 -0.29
C TYR A 353 -1.55 -8.98 0.53
N SER A 354 -1.97 -7.90 -0.13
CA SER A 354 -2.54 -6.71 0.52
C SER A 354 -3.87 -6.93 1.25
N SER A 355 -4.44 -8.15 1.17
CA SER A 355 -5.62 -8.58 1.92
C SER A 355 -5.29 -9.54 3.06
N ASN A 356 -4.01 -9.80 3.34
CA ASN A 356 -3.62 -10.61 4.50
C ASN A 356 -4.06 -9.94 5.80
N HIS A 357 -4.37 -10.75 6.80
CA HIS A 357 -4.65 -10.26 8.15
C HIS A 357 -3.39 -9.62 8.74
N ILE A 358 -3.54 -8.50 9.44
CA ILE A 358 -2.44 -7.83 10.14
C ILE A 358 -2.89 -7.44 11.54
N ASN A 359 -1.95 -7.48 12.48
CA ASN A 359 -2.12 -7.12 13.89
C ASN A 359 -1.40 -5.81 14.21
N GLY A 360 -1.70 -4.76 13.45
CA GLY A 360 -1.10 -3.44 13.67
C GLY A 360 -1.49 -2.80 15.01
N LEU A 361 -0.81 -1.71 15.35
CA LEU A 361 -1.07 -0.91 16.56
C LEU A 361 -2.55 -0.61 16.78
N PRO A 362 -3.35 -0.12 15.81
CA PRO A 362 -4.76 0.19 16.07
C PRO A 362 -5.57 -1.07 16.39
N PHE A 363 -5.33 -2.18 15.68
CA PHE A 363 -5.97 -3.47 15.93
C PHE A 363 -5.69 -3.98 17.35
N LEU A 364 -4.41 -4.00 17.77
CA LEU A 364 -4.00 -4.48 19.08
C LEU A 364 -4.51 -3.56 20.20
N LEU A 365 -4.29 -2.24 20.06
CA LEU A 365 -4.64 -1.26 21.08
C LEU A 365 -6.16 -1.11 21.28
N LYS A 366 -6.97 -1.41 20.26
CA LYS A 366 -8.44 -1.47 20.40
C LYS A 366 -8.88 -2.50 21.44
N LYS A 367 -8.19 -3.64 21.54
CA LYS A 367 -8.42 -4.67 22.58
C LYS A 367 -8.02 -4.17 23.97
N ASP A 368 -7.11 -3.20 24.03
CA ASP A 368 -6.78 -2.48 25.26
C ASP A 368 -7.57 -1.17 25.44
N GLY A 369 -8.70 -1.00 24.72
CA GLY A 369 -9.64 0.10 24.93
C GLY A 369 -9.18 1.47 24.40
N TYR A 370 -8.22 1.51 23.48
CA TYR A 370 -7.83 2.75 22.81
C TYR A 370 -8.80 3.12 21.71
N ASN A 371 -9.07 4.42 21.57
CA ASN A 371 -9.63 4.99 20.35
C ASN A 371 -8.53 5.30 19.35
N SER A 372 -8.79 5.16 18.05
CA SER A 372 -7.76 5.34 17.04
C SER A 372 -8.18 6.19 15.84
N ALA A 373 -7.28 7.04 15.35
CA ALA A 373 -7.52 7.81 14.13
C ALA A 373 -6.25 8.08 13.33
N PHE A 374 -6.35 7.96 12.00
CA PHE A 374 -5.29 8.31 11.06
C PHE A 374 -5.59 9.61 10.31
N PHE A 375 -4.60 10.48 10.18
CA PHE A 375 -4.72 11.82 9.61
C PHE A 375 -3.79 12.02 8.42
N HIS A 376 -4.29 12.58 7.32
CA HIS A 376 -3.48 12.86 6.14
C HIS A 376 -4.06 13.98 5.28
N GLY A 377 -3.31 15.06 5.08
CA GLY A 377 -3.79 16.28 4.43
C GLY A 377 -4.15 16.14 2.94
N ALA A 378 -3.81 15.02 2.31
CA ALA A 378 -4.16 14.79 0.91
C ALA A 378 -5.65 14.40 0.73
N PRO A 379 -6.17 14.46 -0.51
CA PRO A 379 -7.49 13.93 -0.85
C PRO A 379 -7.66 12.47 -0.40
N ASN A 380 -8.76 12.15 0.28
CA ASN A 380 -9.05 10.79 0.75
C ASN A 380 -8.96 9.79 -0.43
N GLY A 381 -8.23 8.69 -0.22
CA GLY A 381 -7.90 7.71 -1.28
C GLY A 381 -6.49 7.87 -1.87
N SER A 382 -5.82 9.01 -1.61
CA SER A 382 -4.44 9.22 -2.05
C SER A 382 -3.52 8.14 -1.49
N MET A 383 -2.72 7.55 -2.38
CA MET A 383 -1.77 6.45 -2.09
C MET A 383 -2.37 5.18 -1.46
N GLY A 384 -3.70 5.10 -1.29
CA GLY A 384 -4.37 3.99 -0.61
C GLY A 384 -4.25 4.02 0.92
N PHE A 385 -3.86 5.16 1.52
CA PHE A 385 -3.69 5.27 2.97
C PHE A 385 -5.00 5.09 3.75
N ASP A 386 -6.13 5.54 3.21
CA ASP A 386 -7.45 5.29 3.80
C ASP A 386 -7.80 3.80 3.82
N SER A 387 -7.43 3.10 2.76
CA SER A 387 -7.68 1.67 2.59
C SER A 387 -6.80 0.86 3.54
N PHE A 388 -5.51 1.21 3.67
CA PHE A 388 -4.65 0.58 4.67
C PHE A 388 -5.07 0.93 6.10
N ALA A 389 -5.45 2.18 6.38
CA ALA A 389 -5.93 2.55 7.72
C ALA A 389 -7.15 1.72 8.14
N ASN A 390 -8.06 1.45 7.21
CA ASN A 390 -9.19 0.55 7.46
C ASN A 390 -8.73 -0.90 7.71
N VAL A 391 -7.83 -1.44 6.88
CA VAL A 391 -7.25 -2.79 7.06
C VAL A 391 -6.47 -2.92 8.38
N ALA A 392 -5.80 -1.86 8.82
CA ALA A 392 -5.09 -1.79 10.10
C ALA A 392 -6.02 -1.55 11.30
N ASN A 393 -7.34 -1.45 11.08
CA ASN A 393 -8.40 -1.30 12.08
C ASN A 393 -8.40 0.04 12.84
N PHE A 394 -8.04 1.14 12.18
CA PHE A 394 -8.29 2.48 12.72
C PHE A 394 -9.80 2.77 12.83
N ASP A 395 -10.24 3.41 13.91
CA ASP A 395 -11.66 3.78 14.09
C ASP A 395 -12.08 4.95 13.19
N ALA A 396 -11.13 5.81 12.80
CA ALA A 396 -11.40 6.92 11.89
C ALA A 396 -10.22 7.23 10.95
N TYR A 397 -10.54 7.71 9.76
CA TYR A 397 -9.61 8.37 8.85
C TYR A 397 -10.08 9.81 8.62
N LYS A 398 -9.19 10.79 8.83
CA LYS A 398 -9.48 12.21 8.65
C LYS A 398 -8.49 12.83 7.68
N GLY A 399 -8.93 13.08 6.46
CA GLY A 399 -8.14 13.74 5.43
C GLY A 399 -8.73 15.07 4.98
N MET A 400 -8.42 15.47 3.75
CA MET A 400 -8.90 16.73 3.17
C MET A 400 -10.43 16.89 3.24
N THR A 401 -11.18 15.78 3.10
CA THR A 401 -12.65 15.81 3.18
C THR A 401 -13.13 16.23 4.58
N GLU A 402 -12.49 15.73 5.63
CA GLU A 402 -12.84 16.03 7.02
C GLU A 402 -12.28 17.39 7.47
N PHE A 403 -11.17 17.83 6.89
CA PHE A 403 -10.62 19.18 7.08
C PHE A 403 -11.58 20.26 6.55
N ASN A 404 -12.23 20.00 5.41
CA ASN A 404 -13.34 20.80 4.87
C ASN A 404 -13.03 22.30 4.70
N ASN A 405 -11.83 22.62 4.23
CA ASN A 405 -11.44 23.97 3.83
C ASN A 405 -10.45 23.90 2.66
N ASP A 406 -10.96 24.11 1.44
CA ASP A 406 -10.17 24.03 0.22
C ASP A 406 -9.23 25.24 0.03
N ASP A 407 -9.40 26.33 0.79
CA ASP A 407 -8.55 27.54 0.71
C ASP A 407 -7.11 27.25 1.16
N GLU A 408 -6.90 26.19 1.93
CA GLU A 408 -5.58 25.75 2.43
C GLU A 408 -4.94 24.67 1.53
N PHE A 409 -5.52 24.39 0.37
CA PHE A 409 -4.96 23.45 -0.59
C PHE A 409 -3.72 24.05 -1.27
N ASP A 410 -2.62 23.29 -1.30
CA ASP A 410 -1.33 23.71 -1.88
C ASP A 410 -1.34 23.85 -3.43
N GLY A 411 -2.45 23.49 -4.07
CA GLY A 411 -2.63 23.49 -5.52
C GLY A 411 -2.16 22.21 -6.21
N MET A 412 -1.63 21.22 -5.49
CA MET A 412 -1.09 19.99 -6.07
C MET A 412 -1.37 18.71 -5.25
N TRP A 413 -0.93 18.65 -4.00
CA TRP A 413 -0.92 17.45 -3.18
C TRP A 413 -2.03 17.41 -2.12
N GLY A 414 -2.34 18.53 -1.46
CA GLY A 414 -3.24 18.51 -0.31
C GLY A 414 -3.17 19.78 0.54
N ILE A 415 -3.70 19.67 1.75
CA ILE A 415 -3.70 20.75 2.73
C ILE A 415 -2.29 20.95 3.29
N TRP A 416 -1.87 22.20 3.42
CA TRP A 416 -0.58 22.56 4.03
C TRP A 416 -0.41 22.00 5.47
N ASP A 417 0.82 21.68 5.85
CA ASP A 417 1.11 21.01 7.13
C ASP A 417 0.71 21.85 8.35
N GLU A 418 0.95 23.17 8.36
CA GLU A 418 0.59 24.04 9.50
C GLU A 418 -0.91 23.98 9.85
N PRO A 419 -1.84 24.35 8.95
CA PRO A 419 -3.27 24.30 9.25
C PRO A 419 -3.75 22.86 9.50
N PHE A 420 -3.22 21.87 8.78
CA PHE A 420 -3.63 20.48 8.99
C PHE A 420 -3.20 19.93 10.35
N PHE A 421 -2.01 20.28 10.85
CA PHE A 421 -1.58 19.90 12.19
C PHE A 421 -2.39 20.60 13.29
N GLN A 422 -2.86 21.84 13.07
CA GLN A 422 -3.79 22.48 14.02
C GLN A 422 -5.14 21.75 14.04
N PHE A 423 -5.66 21.37 12.88
CA PHE A 423 -6.85 20.51 12.79
C PHE A 423 -6.64 19.18 13.53
N PHE A 424 -5.49 18.53 13.32
CA PHE A 424 -5.13 17.29 14.01
C PHE A 424 -5.15 17.43 15.54
N ALA A 425 -4.50 18.46 16.10
CA ALA A 425 -4.53 18.72 17.54
C ALA A 425 -5.95 18.93 18.08
N ASN A 426 -6.76 19.71 17.36
CA ASN A 426 -8.15 19.99 17.74
C ASN A 426 -9.04 18.75 17.71
N GLU A 427 -8.83 17.86 16.74
CA GLU A 427 -9.56 16.59 16.66
C GLU A 427 -9.16 15.64 17.79
N MET A 428 -7.88 15.54 18.14
CA MET A 428 -7.42 14.78 19.31
C MET A 428 -8.03 15.29 20.61
N ASN A 429 -8.16 16.61 20.76
CA ASN A 429 -8.78 17.21 21.96
C ASN A 429 -10.27 16.83 22.15
N LYS A 430 -10.92 16.27 21.13
CA LYS A 430 -12.30 15.76 21.18
C LYS A 430 -12.37 14.25 21.43
N MET A 431 -11.24 13.55 21.40
CA MET A 431 -11.17 12.10 21.56
C MET A 431 -11.17 11.72 23.05
N GLN A 432 -11.73 10.55 23.35
CA GLN A 432 -11.64 9.97 24.68
C GLN A 432 -10.28 9.29 24.85
N GLU A 433 -9.58 9.62 25.94
CA GLU A 433 -8.35 8.93 26.36
C GLU A 433 -8.66 7.52 26.92
N PRO A 434 -7.77 6.54 26.70
CA PRO A 434 -6.54 6.64 25.92
C PRO A 434 -6.83 6.59 24.41
N PHE A 435 -5.99 7.28 23.63
CA PHE A 435 -6.06 7.24 22.17
C PHE A 435 -4.71 6.99 21.53
N MET A 436 -4.74 6.41 20.32
CA MET A 436 -3.61 6.29 19.43
C MET A 436 -3.92 6.98 18.11
N THR A 437 -3.11 7.95 17.74
CA THR A 437 -3.27 8.65 16.47
C THR A 437 -1.98 8.69 15.69
N SER A 438 -2.11 8.76 14.38
CA SER A 438 -0.98 9.00 13.50
C SER A 438 -1.33 10.02 12.45
N VAL A 439 -0.39 10.90 12.13
CA VAL A 439 -0.50 11.91 11.09
C VAL A 439 0.65 11.77 10.10
N PHE A 440 0.34 11.88 8.81
CA PHE A 440 1.31 11.88 7.73
C PHE A 440 1.41 13.29 7.15
N SER A 441 2.60 13.89 7.20
CA SER A 441 2.87 15.23 6.65
C SER A 441 2.92 15.24 5.12
N LEU A 442 2.89 16.41 4.48
CA LEU A 442 2.71 16.49 3.03
C LEU A 442 3.59 17.53 2.36
N SER A 443 3.90 18.63 3.05
CA SER A 443 4.42 19.85 2.42
C SER A 443 5.87 19.72 1.91
N SER A 444 6.63 18.75 2.41
CA SER A 444 8.01 18.43 1.99
C SER A 444 8.10 17.59 0.70
N HIS A 445 7.04 17.54 -0.10
CA HIS A 445 7.02 16.86 -1.40
C HIS A 445 7.29 17.82 -2.58
N HIS A 446 7.93 17.34 -3.65
CA HIS A 446 8.16 18.14 -4.87
C HIS A 446 6.83 18.71 -5.40
N PRO A 447 6.70 20.01 -5.74
CA PRO A 447 7.76 20.97 -6.07
C PRO A 447 8.35 21.76 -4.89
N PHE A 448 8.14 21.33 -3.65
CA PHE A 448 8.71 21.94 -2.43
C PHE A 448 8.30 23.42 -2.26
N LYS A 449 7.05 23.74 -2.63
CA LYS A 449 6.47 25.04 -2.36
C LYS A 449 6.15 25.17 -0.86
N VAL A 450 6.10 26.40 -0.41
CA VAL A 450 5.57 26.78 0.91
C VAL A 450 4.45 27.81 0.70
N PRO A 451 3.54 28.03 1.66
CA PRO A 451 2.52 29.06 1.55
C PRO A 451 3.13 30.43 1.23
N ASP A 452 2.44 31.26 0.45
CA ASP A 452 2.96 32.54 -0.05
C ASP A 452 3.43 33.47 1.09
N GLN A 453 2.75 33.45 2.23
CA GLN A 453 3.13 34.23 3.42
C GLN A 453 4.48 33.81 4.05
N TYR A 454 4.97 32.61 3.73
CA TYR A 454 6.27 32.09 4.17
C TYR A 454 7.32 32.06 3.05
N THR A 455 7.08 32.80 1.96
CA THR A 455 8.08 32.99 0.91
C THR A 455 9.38 33.50 1.53
N ASP A 456 10.48 32.78 1.30
CA ASP A 456 11.81 33.07 1.84
C ASP A 456 11.94 33.06 3.38
N ALA A 457 10.93 32.57 4.11
CA ALA A 457 10.97 32.47 5.58
C ALA A 457 11.88 31.33 6.10
N PHE A 458 12.20 30.35 5.25
CA PHE A 458 13.01 29.19 5.60
C PHE A 458 14.26 29.10 4.71
N PRO A 459 15.39 28.58 5.24
CA PRO A 459 16.61 28.44 4.45
C PRO A 459 16.39 27.54 3.23
N LYS A 460 16.78 28.03 2.05
CA LYS A 460 16.74 27.22 0.81
C LYS A 460 17.80 26.11 0.82
N GLY A 461 18.88 26.28 1.59
CA GLY A 461 19.94 25.28 1.75
C GLY A 461 20.59 24.83 0.44
N THR A 462 21.13 23.61 0.43
CA THR A 462 21.80 23.01 -0.75
C THR A 462 20.88 22.18 -1.65
N LEU A 463 19.70 21.78 -1.18
CA LEU A 463 18.71 20.98 -1.90
C LEU A 463 17.35 21.69 -1.93
N PRO A 464 16.57 21.60 -3.02
CA PRO A 464 15.25 22.23 -3.12
C PRO A 464 14.26 21.87 -2.00
N VAL A 465 14.39 20.67 -1.43
CA VAL A 465 13.51 20.16 -0.37
C VAL A 465 13.65 20.92 0.96
N HIS A 466 14.81 21.54 1.24
CA HIS A 466 15.10 22.12 2.55
C HIS A 466 14.12 23.22 2.98
N GLN A 467 13.59 24.00 2.04
CA GLN A 467 12.60 25.01 2.36
C GLN A 467 11.29 24.37 2.86
N GLY A 468 10.86 23.27 2.24
CA GLY A 468 9.70 22.48 2.68
C GLY A 468 9.94 21.82 4.04
N ILE A 469 11.15 21.29 4.28
CA ILE A 469 11.56 20.73 5.58
C ILE A 469 11.44 21.78 6.70
N GLY A 470 11.97 22.98 6.48
CA GLY A 470 11.88 24.07 7.45
C GLY A 470 10.44 24.50 7.73
N TYR A 471 9.57 24.49 6.71
CA TYR A 471 8.14 24.76 6.88
C TYR A 471 7.43 23.69 7.70
N THR A 472 7.65 22.40 7.42
CA THR A 472 7.07 21.31 8.21
C THR A 472 7.61 21.30 9.65
N ASP A 473 8.88 21.60 9.88
CA ASP A 473 9.45 21.78 11.23
C ASP A 473 8.79 22.94 11.98
N TYR A 474 8.54 24.07 11.30
CA TYR A 474 7.77 25.17 11.85
C TYR A 474 6.31 24.77 12.18
N ALA A 475 5.65 24.00 11.30
CA ALA A 475 4.31 23.48 11.54
C ALA A 475 4.27 22.56 12.78
N LEU A 476 5.28 21.71 12.96
CA LEU A 476 5.45 20.89 14.17
C LEU A 476 5.60 21.78 15.42
N ARG A 477 6.41 22.84 15.35
CA ARG A 477 6.52 23.79 16.47
C ARG A 477 5.16 24.37 16.84
N LYS A 478 4.36 24.79 15.86
CA LYS A 478 3.00 25.31 16.07
C LYS A 478 2.05 24.26 16.64
N PHE A 479 2.16 23.02 16.20
CA PHE A 479 1.42 21.91 16.80
C PHE A 479 1.76 21.76 18.29
N PHE A 480 3.04 21.69 18.65
CA PHE A 480 3.46 21.50 20.04
C PHE A 480 3.17 22.71 20.93
N GLU A 481 3.22 23.94 20.39
CA GLU A 481 2.78 25.16 21.09
C GLU A 481 1.29 25.06 21.49
N SER A 482 0.42 24.61 20.58
CA SER A 482 -1.01 24.39 20.85
C SER A 482 -1.27 23.18 21.74
N ALA A 483 -0.63 22.05 21.45
CA ALA A 483 -0.83 20.79 22.17
C ALA A 483 -0.47 20.92 23.65
N LYS A 484 0.58 21.68 24.01
CA LYS A 484 0.97 21.95 25.40
C LYS A 484 -0.14 22.54 26.27
N GLN A 485 -1.16 23.16 25.67
CA GLN A 485 -2.30 23.73 26.38
C GLN A 485 -3.46 22.74 26.57
N MET A 486 -3.35 21.54 25.99
CA MET A 486 -4.41 20.53 26.01
C MET A 486 -4.21 19.53 27.16
N PRO A 487 -5.29 19.03 27.77
CA PRO A 487 -5.22 18.19 28.98
C PRO A 487 -4.49 16.86 28.78
N TRP A 488 -4.53 16.30 27.57
CA TRP A 488 -3.91 15.01 27.24
C TRP A 488 -2.37 15.09 27.08
N TYR A 489 -1.80 16.29 26.90
CA TYR A 489 -0.39 16.47 26.49
C TYR A 489 0.62 15.80 27.42
N SER A 490 0.48 16.01 28.73
CA SER A 490 1.42 15.45 29.72
C SER A 490 1.38 13.93 29.79
N ASN A 491 0.26 13.31 29.41
CA ASN A 491 0.06 11.86 29.39
C ASN A 491 0.20 11.25 27.97
N THR A 492 1.07 11.83 27.14
CA THR A 492 1.25 11.39 25.75
C THR A 492 2.69 10.95 25.49
N LEU A 493 2.84 9.90 24.68
CA LEU A 493 4.07 9.57 24.00
C LEU A 493 3.97 10.03 22.54
N PHE A 494 4.86 10.95 22.16
CA PHE A 494 5.05 11.39 20.79
C PHE A 494 6.17 10.60 20.15
N VAL A 495 5.91 10.08 18.95
CA VAL A 495 6.88 9.41 18.10
C VAL A 495 7.01 10.24 16.84
N ILE A 496 8.21 10.72 16.53
CA ILE A 496 8.47 11.46 15.28
C ILE A 496 9.46 10.66 14.45
N THR A 497 9.05 10.26 13.26
CA THR A 497 9.92 9.59 12.29
C THR A 497 9.56 10.01 10.86
N ALA A 498 10.36 9.59 9.88
CA ALA A 498 10.04 9.82 8.47
C ALA A 498 9.45 8.58 7.80
N ASP A 499 8.78 8.78 6.68
CA ASP A 499 8.31 7.67 5.83
C ASP A 499 9.47 7.02 5.05
N HIS A 500 10.34 7.86 4.49
CA HIS A 500 11.59 7.50 3.86
C HIS A 500 12.50 8.73 3.75
N SER A 501 13.74 8.48 3.36
CA SER A 501 14.70 9.51 2.96
C SER A 501 14.53 9.90 1.48
N THR A 502 15.02 11.08 1.12
CA THR A 502 15.06 11.69 -0.21
C THR A 502 16.51 11.79 -0.73
N GLN A 503 16.80 12.72 -1.63
CA GLN A 503 18.15 13.06 -2.08
C GLN A 503 18.96 13.64 -0.91
N ALA A 504 20.24 13.31 -0.84
CA ALA A 504 21.17 13.76 0.20
C ALA A 504 22.30 14.62 -0.39
N HIS A 505 22.82 15.56 0.40
CA HIS A 505 23.90 16.46 -0.01
C HIS A 505 25.28 15.83 0.22
N TYR A 506 25.51 15.21 1.37
CA TYR A 506 26.83 14.69 1.73
C TYR A 506 27.08 13.29 1.14
N ASP A 507 28.29 13.03 0.66
CA ASP A 507 28.68 11.75 0.04
C ASP A 507 28.41 10.56 0.97
N ILE A 508 28.65 10.71 2.27
CA ILE A 508 28.41 9.65 3.26
C ILE A 508 26.93 9.26 3.34
N SER A 509 26.01 10.22 3.19
CA SER A 509 24.56 10.01 3.18
C SER A 509 24.04 9.37 1.90
N GLN A 510 24.87 9.29 0.86
CA GLN A 510 24.53 8.72 -0.46
C GLN A 510 24.92 7.24 -0.59
N THR A 511 25.61 6.66 0.39
CA THR A 511 25.97 5.23 0.38
C THR A 511 24.71 4.35 0.32
N SER A 512 24.86 3.08 -0.09
CA SER A 512 23.70 2.17 -0.26
C SER A 512 22.87 2.00 1.01
N VAL A 513 23.50 2.17 2.17
CA VAL A 513 22.89 2.07 3.50
C VAL A 513 22.39 3.41 4.01
N ASN A 514 23.24 4.45 3.98
CA ASN A 514 22.87 5.73 4.58
C ASN A 514 21.80 6.47 3.78
N LYS A 515 21.62 6.13 2.51
CA LYS A 515 20.46 6.59 1.73
C LYS A 515 19.13 6.10 2.29
N PHE A 516 19.07 5.27 3.33
CA PHE A 516 17.85 4.90 4.04
C PHE A 516 17.72 5.56 5.43
N GLN A 517 18.70 6.37 5.85
CA GLN A 517 18.69 6.95 7.19
C GLN A 517 17.62 8.04 7.34
N ILE A 518 16.82 7.89 8.38
CA ILE A 518 15.71 8.76 8.75
C ILE A 518 15.82 9.14 10.24
N PRO A 519 15.17 10.23 10.69
CA PRO A 519 15.07 10.52 12.12
C PRO A 519 14.12 9.54 12.85
N LEU A 520 14.41 9.30 14.13
CA LEU A 520 13.47 8.71 15.09
C LEU A 520 13.66 9.38 16.45
N ILE A 521 12.57 9.97 16.96
CA ILE A 521 12.52 10.70 18.22
C ILE A 521 11.35 10.16 19.04
N LEU A 522 11.64 9.72 20.26
CA LEU A 522 10.65 9.35 21.27
C LEU A 522 10.59 10.43 22.35
N TYR A 523 9.46 11.13 22.44
CA TYR A 523 9.27 12.23 23.36
C TYR A 523 8.03 12.01 24.22
N SER A 524 8.19 11.91 25.53
CA SER A 524 7.07 11.93 26.47
C SER A 524 7.28 13.02 27.51
N PRO A 525 6.53 14.15 27.48
CA PRO A 525 6.75 15.28 28.37
C PRO A 525 6.65 14.91 29.85
N GLY A 526 5.80 13.93 30.20
CA GLY A 526 5.62 13.42 31.55
C GLY A 526 6.62 12.34 31.98
N ASP A 527 7.61 11.99 31.16
CA ASP A 527 8.57 10.94 31.46
C ASP A 527 9.99 11.37 31.09
N SER A 528 10.80 11.65 32.11
CA SER A 528 12.19 12.05 31.94
C SER A 528 13.14 10.91 31.61
N THR A 529 12.70 9.65 31.66
CA THR A 529 13.54 8.48 31.34
C THR A 529 13.76 8.32 29.84
N LEU A 530 12.84 8.85 29.01
CA LEU A 530 13.00 8.92 27.55
C LEU A 530 13.78 10.16 27.13
N ARG A 531 15.06 10.25 27.56
CA ARG A 531 15.98 11.33 27.20
C ARG A 531 17.36 10.81 26.89
N GLY A 532 18.00 11.38 25.86
CA GLY A 532 19.38 11.10 25.49
C GLY A 532 19.53 10.61 24.05
N VAL A 533 20.72 10.11 23.75
CA VAL A 533 21.08 9.61 22.42
C VAL A 533 21.36 8.11 22.52
N ASN A 534 20.64 7.30 21.75
CA ASN A 534 20.91 5.88 21.60
C ASN A 534 21.47 5.63 20.19
N ASN A 535 22.76 5.28 20.11
CA ASN A 535 23.46 5.05 18.83
C ASN A 535 23.31 3.62 18.30
N GLU A 536 22.56 2.76 18.98
CA GLU A 536 22.28 1.42 18.47
C GLU A 536 21.38 1.48 17.23
N LEU A 537 21.39 0.42 16.43
CA LEU A 537 20.57 0.34 15.22
C LEU A 537 19.08 0.44 15.57
N ALA A 538 18.33 1.13 14.70
CA ALA A 538 16.88 1.20 14.76
C ALA A 538 16.30 1.20 13.33
N GLN A 539 15.02 0.88 13.21
CA GLN A 539 14.29 0.92 11.95
C GLN A 539 12.78 1.11 12.20
N GLN A 540 12.01 1.43 11.15
CA GLN A 540 10.58 1.71 11.29
C GLN A 540 9.81 0.53 11.91
N ILE A 541 10.14 -0.71 11.54
CA ILE A 541 9.49 -1.90 12.08
C ILE A 541 9.68 -2.10 13.59
N ASP A 542 10.67 -1.45 14.19
CA ASP A 542 10.93 -1.50 15.64
C ASP A 542 9.95 -0.63 16.44
N ILE A 543 9.27 0.33 15.79
CA ILE A 543 8.40 1.29 16.47
C ILE A 543 7.24 0.57 17.15
N MET A 544 6.47 -0.25 16.44
CA MET A 544 5.33 -0.97 17.01
C MET A 544 5.67 -1.78 18.28
N PRO A 545 6.62 -2.74 18.28
CA PRO A 545 6.96 -3.51 19.48
C PRO A 545 7.49 -2.62 20.61
N THR A 546 8.24 -1.56 20.29
CA THR A 546 8.72 -0.57 21.28
C THR A 546 7.57 0.12 21.99
N LEU A 547 6.56 0.58 21.23
CA LEU A 547 5.40 1.28 21.80
C LEU A 547 4.55 0.34 22.67
N LEU A 548 4.32 -0.88 22.20
CA LEU A 548 3.56 -1.89 22.94
C LEU A 548 4.25 -2.26 24.26
N ASN A 549 5.57 -2.45 24.27
CA ASN A 549 6.30 -2.67 25.52
C ASN A 549 6.30 -1.41 26.41
N TYR A 550 6.48 -0.22 25.83
CA TYR A 550 6.51 1.03 26.59
C TYR A 550 5.23 1.25 27.40
N ILE A 551 4.06 1.00 26.82
CA ILE A 551 2.76 1.15 27.50
C ILE A 551 2.32 -0.07 28.31
N GLY A 552 3.08 -1.17 28.27
CA GLY A 552 2.73 -2.39 29.01
C GLY A 552 1.61 -3.22 28.37
N PHE A 553 1.49 -3.23 27.04
CA PHE A 553 0.45 -4.01 26.36
C PHE A 553 0.59 -5.51 26.64
N ASN A 554 -0.41 -6.09 27.29
CA ASN A 554 -0.37 -7.47 27.78
C ASN A 554 -1.62 -8.31 27.47
N LYS A 555 -2.33 -8.00 26.37
CA LYS A 555 -3.63 -8.65 26.08
C LYS A 555 -3.52 -9.95 25.30
N GLU A 556 -2.59 -10.01 24.36
CA GLU A 556 -2.38 -11.17 23.50
C GLU A 556 -1.01 -11.14 22.83
N PRO A 557 -0.44 -12.30 22.48
CA PRO A 557 0.74 -12.38 21.63
C PRO A 557 0.52 -11.75 20.25
N TYR A 558 1.60 -11.28 19.64
CA TYR A 558 1.54 -10.63 18.33
C TYR A 558 2.80 -10.92 17.51
N ILE A 559 2.66 -10.92 16.18
CA ILE A 559 3.78 -10.93 15.23
C ILE A 559 4.36 -9.52 15.10
N ALA A 560 5.68 -9.39 15.21
CA ALA A 560 6.45 -8.18 14.90
C ALA A 560 7.81 -8.56 14.30
N PHE A 561 8.19 -7.96 13.16
CA PHE A 561 9.50 -8.21 12.56
C PHE A 561 10.60 -7.31 13.12
N GLY A 562 10.24 -6.23 13.80
CA GLY A 562 11.18 -5.36 14.51
C GLY A 562 11.48 -5.82 15.93
N LYS A 563 12.39 -5.11 16.58
CA LYS A 563 12.79 -5.32 17.98
C LYS A 563 12.32 -4.16 18.85
N ASP A 564 12.13 -4.42 20.14
CA ASP A 564 11.86 -3.37 21.12
C ASP A 564 13.14 -2.57 21.41
N LEU A 565 13.15 -1.28 21.06
CA LEU A 565 14.28 -0.38 21.20
C LEU A 565 14.57 0.01 22.66
N LEU A 566 13.63 -0.24 23.58
CA LEU A 566 13.80 0.03 25.01
C LEU A 566 14.21 -1.22 25.79
N HIS A 567 14.29 -2.37 25.13
CA HIS A 567 14.80 -3.59 25.75
C HIS A 567 16.33 -3.48 25.97
N PRO A 568 16.88 -3.98 27.09
CA PRO A 568 18.32 -3.90 27.38
C PRO A 568 19.20 -4.74 26.45
N GLU A 569 18.63 -5.78 25.84
CA GLU A 569 19.34 -6.70 24.95
C GLU A 569 19.60 -6.03 23.59
N ASN A 570 20.83 -6.19 23.07
CA ASN A 570 21.37 -5.31 22.02
C ASN A 570 21.70 -6.00 20.69
N ASP A 571 21.01 -7.10 20.36
CA ASP A 571 21.16 -7.76 19.06
C ASP A 571 20.21 -7.11 18.02
N ARG A 572 20.61 -5.94 17.52
CA ARG A 572 19.80 -5.11 16.62
C ARG A 572 20.28 -5.21 15.18
N PHE A 573 19.32 -5.09 14.26
CA PHE A 573 19.60 -5.06 12.83
C PHE A 573 18.73 -3.99 12.15
N ALA A 574 19.09 -3.64 10.93
CA ALA A 574 18.24 -2.87 10.02
C ALA A 574 18.18 -3.58 8.67
N ILE A 575 16.98 -3.71 8.08
CA ILE A 575 16.80 -4.43 6.82
C ILE A 575 15.94 -3.63 5.81
N ASN A 576 16.35 -3.67 4.54
CA ASN A 576 15.55 -3.15 3.43
C ASN A 576 15.83 -3.93 2.15
N TYR A 577 15.04 -3.68 1.11
CA TYR A 577 15.23 -4.27 -0.21
C TYR A 577 15.52 -3.20 -1.26
N THR A 578 16.69 -3.28 -1.88
CA THR A 578 17.15 -2.32 -2.91
C THR A 578 17.90 -3.04 -4.00
N ASN A 579 17.76 -2.58 -5.24
CA ASN A 579 18.52 -3.08 -6.39
C ASN A 579 18.48 -4.61 -6.54
N ASN A 580 17.31 -5.21 -6.30
CA ASN A 580 17.09 -6.66 -6.32
C ASN A 580 17.84 -7.46 -5.25
N SER A 581 18.31 -6.82 -4.18
CA SER A 581 18.99 -7.47 -3.06
C SER A 581 18.37 -7.07 -1.72
N TYR A 582 18.32 -8.03 -0.80
CA TYR A 582 18.12 -7.79 0.62
C TYR A 582 19.40 -7.16 1.17
N GLN A 583 19.27 -5.96 1.72
CA GLN A 583 20.34 -5.22 2.38
C GLN A 583 20.10 -5.27 3.88
N MET A 584 21.08 -5.73 4.64
CA MET A 584 21.00 -5.77 6.10
C MET A 584 22.23 -5.15 6.76
N VAL A 585 22.00 -4.32 7.76
CA VAL A 585 23.02 -3.85 8.71
C VAL A 585 22.86 -4.65 9.99
N HIS A 586 23.92 -5.27 10.47
CA HIS A 586 23.93 -6.05 11.71
C HIS A 586 25.34 -6.06 12.32
N GLY A 587 25.45 -5.63 13.57
CA GLY A 587 26.74 -5.23 14.16
C GLY A 587 27.45 -4.21 13.27
N ASP A 588 28.74 -4.42 13.02
CA ASP A 588 29.54 -3.56 12.15
C ASP A 588 29.43 -3.92 10.66
N TYR A 589 28.54 -4.85 10.26
CA TYR A 589 28.52 -5.37 8.90
C TYR A 589 27.30 -4.95 8.09
N VAL A 590 27.53 -4.69 6.81
CA VAL A 590 26.50 -4.51 5.79
C VAL A 590 26.55 -5.68 4.82
N LEU A 591 25.43 -6.38 4.67
CA LEU A 591 25.27 -7.50 3.76
C LEU A 591 24.32 -7.14 2.62
N HIS A 592 24.69 -7.52 1.39
CA HIS A 592 23.76 -7.56 0.25
C HIS A 592 23.59 -9.01 -0.20
N TYR A 593 22.36 -9.51 -0.23
CA TYR A 593 22.00 -10.89 -0.53
C TYR A 593 20.89 -10.92 -1.59
N ASP A 594 21.00 -11.78 -2.62
CA ASP A 594 19.97 -11.85 -3.69
C ASP A 594 18.82 -12.82 -3.39
N GLY A 595 18.90 -13.55 -2.26
CA GLY A 595 17.98 -14.63 -1.92
C GLY A 595 18.59 -16.03 -2.10
N GLU A 596 19.74 -16.14 -2.75
CA GLU A 596 20.47 -17.41 -2.90
C GLU A 596 21.93 -17.24 -2.47
N ASN A 597 22.58 -16.20 -2.97
CA ASN A 597 23.99 -15.92 -2.82
C ASN A 597 24.23 -14.56 -2.15
N LEU A 598 25.26 -14.53 -1.29
CA LEU A 598 25.82 -13.27 -0.82
C LEU A 598 26.43 -12.52 -2.00
N ILE A 599 26.01 -11.29 -2.26
CA ILE A 599 26.55 -10.45 -3.34
C ILE A 599 27.80 -9.71 -2.85
N SER A 600 27.71 -9.10 -1.67
CA SER A 600 28.81 -8.35 -1.05
C SER A 600 28.65 -8.24 0.45
N ALA A 601 29.76 -8.05 1.15
CA ALA A 601 29.81 -7.71 2.57
C ALA A 601 30.78 -6.53 2.78
N PHE A 602 30.48 -5.64 3.73
CA PHE A 602 31.33 -4.51 4.10
C PHE A 602 31.36 -4.37 5.61
N ASN A 603 32.46 -3.88 6.18
CA ASN A 603 32.55 -3.45 7.56
C ASN A 603 32.32 -1.93 7.60
N ILE A 604 31.18 -1.47 8.11
CA ILE A 604 30.77 -0.05 8.08
C ILE A 604 31.55 0.81 9.09
N ALA A 605 32.11 0.20 10.14
CA ALA A 605 32.91 0.91 11.13
C ALA A 605 34.29 1.29 10.56
N GLU A 606 34.91 0.41 9.77
CA GLU A 606 36.21 0.64 9.14
C GLU A 606 36.12 1.26 7.74
N ASP A 607 35.04 0.95 7.00
CA ASP A 607 34.78 1.41 5.65
C ASP A 607 33.37 2.03 5.53
N PRO A 608 33.15 3.24 6.09
CA PRO A 608 31.84 3.89 6.12
C PRO A 608 31.30 4.25 4.72
N TYR A 609 32.16 4.25 3.69
CA TYR A 609 31.79 4.50 2.30
C TYR A 609 31.56 3.22 1.48
N LEU A 610 31.72 2.04 2.07
CA LEU A 610 31.45 0.73 1.46
C LEU A 610 32.25 0.49 0.16
N LYS A 611 33.55 0.77 0.19
CA LYS A 611 34.45 0.67 -0.98
C LYS A 611 35.12 -0.70 -1.13
N HIS A 612 35.34 -1.43 -0.04
CA HIS A 612 36.12 -2.67 0.01
C HIS A 612 35.22 -3.85 0.34
N ASN A 613 34.90 -4.67 -0.67
CA ASN A 613 34.03 -5.84 -0.50
C ASN A 613 34.78 -7.01 0.16
N LEU A 614 34.24 -7.47 1.29
CA LEU A 614 34.82 -8.49 2.17
C LEU A 614 34.33 -9.92 1.90
N LYS A 615 33.39 -10.12 0.96
CA LYS A 615 32.71 -11.41 0.70
C LYS A 615 33.63 -12.63 0.58
N ASN A 616 34.87 -12.45 0.11
CA ASN A 616 35.82 -13.55 -0.13
C ASN A 616 37.06 -13.49 0.78
N THR A 617 37.15 -12.53 1.69
CA THR A 617 38.38 -12.21 2.42
C THR A 617 38.21 -12.27 3.93
N GLU A 618 36.98 -12.11 4.44
CA GLU A 618 36.72 -12.06 5.88
C GLU A 618 35.52 -12.95 6.27
N SER A 619 35.49 -13.41 7.52
CA SER A 619 34.42 -14.26 8.06
C SER A 619 33.56 -13.61 9.14
N GLY A 620 33.86 -12.38 9.59
CA GLY A 620 33.17 -11.76 10.73
C GLY A 620 31.66 -11.59 10.52
N TYR A 621 31.22 -11.37 9.28
CA TYR A 621 29.81 -11.27 8.94
C TYR A 621 29.05 -12.61 8.90
N LYS A 622 29.74 -13.76 8.97
CA LYS A 622 29.10 -15.07 8.79
C LYS A 622 28.01 -15.35 9.85
N ASN A 623 28.16 -14.80 11.05
CA ASN A 623 27.15 -14.92 12.11
C ASN A 623 25.85 -14.14 11.79
N SER A 624 25.91 -13.18 10.88
CA SER A 624 24.74 -12.39 10.46
C SER A 624 23.93 -13.08 9.35
N LEU A 625 24.51 -14.06 8.65
CA LEU A 625 23.82 -14.75 7.55
C LEU A 625 22.62 -15.59 8.00
N PRO A 626 22.68 -16.36 9.11
CA PRO A 626 21.52 -17.06 9.63
C PRO A 626 20.37 -16.10 9.96
N LEU A 627 20.65 -15.00 10.67
CA LEU A 627 19.63 -13.98 10.98
C LEU A 627 18.98 -13.42 9.71
N LEU A 628 19.78 -13.02 8.72
CA LEU A 628 19.27 -12.51 7.44
C LEU A 628 18.35 -13.51 6.74
N LYS A 629 18.78 -14.77 6.65
CA LYS A 629 18.00 -15.86 6.06
C LYS A 629 16.72 -16.11 6.85
N GLY A 630 16.80 -16.10 8.18
CA GLY A 630 15.65 -16.30 9.08
C GLY A 630 14.59 -15.23 8.87
N ILE A 631 15.00 -13.95 8.82
CA ILE A 631 14.10 -12.82 8.53
C ILE A 631 13.44 -12.98 7.17
N ILE A 632 14.22 -13.28 6.11
CA ILE A 632 13.72 -13.43 4.74
C ILE A 632 12.70 -14.57 4.66
N GLN A 633 13.02 -15.74 5.22
CA GLN A 633 12.15 -16.91 5.19
C GLN A 633 10.88 -16.69 6.01
N GLN A 634 10.99 -16.21 7.25
CA GLN A 634 9.83 -15.90 8.09
C GLN A 634 8.92 -14.89 7.40
N TYR A 635 9.47 -13.81 6.85
CA TYR A 635 8.68 -12.77 6.21
C TYR A 635 7.98 -13.28 4.96
N ASN A 636 8.71 -13.88 4.01
CA ASN A 636 8.12 -14.32 2.76
C ASN A 636 7.10 -15.43 2.97
N ASN A 637 7.41 -16.45 3.77
CA ASN A 637 6.51 -17.58 3.98
C ASN A 637 5.24 -17.12 4.71
N ARG A 638 5.35 -16.29 5.76
CA ARG A 638 4.18 -15.73 6.47
C ARG A 638 3.33 -14.81 5.58
N MET A 639 3.96 -14.03 4.70
CA MET A 639 3.24 -13.23 3.70
C MET A 639 2.46 -14.12 2.71
N ILE A 640 3.07 -15.21 2.23
CA ILE A 640 2.43 -16.14 1.30
C ILE A 640 1.25 -16.86 1.98
N GLU A 641 1.47 -17.35 3.20
CA GLU A 641 0.57 -18.21 3.96
C GLU A 641 -0.46 -17.46 4.82
N ASP A 642 -0.45 -16.12 4.82
CA ASP A 642 -1.31 -15.29 5.70
C ASP A 642 -1.12 -15.54 7.21
N ARG A 643 0.14 -15.75 7.63
CA ARG A 643 0.53 -15.96 9.04
C ARG A 643 1.18 -14.73 9.69
N LEU A 644 0.61 -13.55 9.40
CA LEU A 644 1.04 -12.26 9.97
C LEU A 644 0.30 -11.89 11.27
N VAL A 645 -0.58 -12.75 11.73
CA VAL A 645 -1.27 -12.65 13.02
C VAL A 645 -1.06 -13.95 13.80
N VAL A 646 -1.29 -13.91 15.11
CA VAL A 646 -1.29 -15.11 15.96
C VAL A 646 -2.72 -15.68 15.95
N GLU A 647 -2.85 -16.97 15.68
CA GLU A 647 -4.12 -17.70 15.65
C GLU A 647 -4.74 -17.95 17.03
#